data_AF-C7P9P1-F1
#
_entry.id   AF-C7P9P1-F1
#
_cell.length_a   1.000
_cell.length_b   1.000
_cell.length_c   1.000
_cell.angle_alpha   90.00
_cell.angle_beta   90.00
_cell.angle_gamma   90.00
#
_symmetry.space_group_name_H-M   'P 1'
#
loop_
_entity.id
_entity.type
_entity.pdbx_description
1 polymer ?
#
loop_
_entity_poly.entity_id
_entity_poly.type
_entity_poly.pdbx_seq_one_letter_code
_entity_poly.pdbx_strand_id
1 'polypeptide(L)'
;MFFNFFKKKLKSKRGILPIVAAVVAGAIIAGVAIDYFSDGELDLNTSKEAAVVDTGAEKVTNLTKASDYRYKYLAGYKVYSENASAADLNEIKYKLKSSLVSYETQNSGSITDLDVKLKGADKIYGFSVFPVQIILTESIPSSLPQQSYVEINSIKVYLVDSDGRKWSEKDFTDTLIFRDPNAHTDEPDGEEQYDPDSYLTKYELNLTLKTPDPYLGKARLAAQGSADLKTLRELMNATVKKFQVVVEIEGEAKLYKWEEVEVDTDGDGKPDTTEWRAEYDKTVPIDIKMVSLSAWNHINNGAYHVDGAEGSLPTAYSNVDELIAYATDVNGAVSNFVGRVWATPCHVYQSTAQYRFCLIGEPDNLEPVPVTISDDYASIGMRIRADGVGSIGDLSKGSFGEMGIRKDETILSLYYTKENDTVGYEVYFVLFGQVEDECGSEPIWLVIKPHIAVLDNIKLAGNDERMKEIESLLSDGKVSTEDIQLIQQKADMMINELMEKKAQVEASLDRYKTNEKAYEDAKKAISCYEKAIDYLKDMKSTADPNMIRTDFYLAQNYEMEGDYYRQAAEYRLIGLDNQAEALEGQAGKIHEDSAKYEPSMWFSAGSTLGNIWQQFKAGLGIDWVPDWVLILVVVILVVGGAIIVLKLL
;
A
#
# COMPACT_ATOMS: atom_id res chain seq x y z
N MET A 1 14.31 20.85 53.39
CA MET A 1 15.01 19.63 53.84
C MET A 1 16.44 19.72 53.33
N PHE A 2 17.39 19.81 54.26
CA PHE A 2 18.84 19.96 54.08
C PHE A 2 19.46 18.83 53.23
N PHE A 3 20.42 19.11 52.32
CA PHE A 3 21.86 18.89 52.59
C PHE A 3 22.76 19.35 51.42
N ASN A 4 23.78 20.14 51.78
CA ASN A 4 24.99 20.44 51.02
C ASN A 4 25.86 19.17 50.85
N PHE A 5 26.71 19.12 49.81
CA PHE A 5 28.16 18.97 50.05
C PHE A 5 29.03 19.43 48.88
N PHE A 6 30.13 20.09 49.24
CA PHE A 6 31.12 20.79 48.42
C PHE A 6 32.43 19.98 48.37
N LYS A 7 33.33 20.37 47.44
CA LYS A 7 34.80 20.15 47.40
C LYS A 7 35.23 18.75 46.94
N LYS A 8 36.30 18.57 46.13
CA LYS A 8 37.61 19.26 46.23
C LYS A 8 38.47 19.04 44.95
N LYS A 9 39.16 20.10 44.54
CA LYS A 9 40.37 20.14 43.68
C LYS A 9 41.50 19.23 44.21
N LEU A 10 42.33 18.65 43.33
CA LEU A 10 43.71 19.11 42.99
C LEU A 10 44.54 18.06 42.21
N LYS A 11 45.11 18.52 41.07
CA LYS A 11 46.54 18.43 40.61
C LYS A 11 47.25 17.05 40.57
N SER A 12 48.07 16.68 39.57
CA SER A 12 48.67 17.38 38.43
C SER A 12 49.59 16.44 37.61
N LYS A 13 50.11 16.99 36.49
CA LYS A 13 51.37 16.71 35.77
C LYS A 13 51.31 15.57 34.73
N ARG A 14 51.68 15.74 33.46
CA ARG A 14 52.35 16.79 32.64
C ARG A 14 51.84 16.57 31.20
N GLY A 15 51.44 17.58 30.41
CA GLY A 15 52.27 18.59 29.70
C GLY A 15 52.02 18.38 28.20
N ILE A 16 51.81 19.33 27.29
CA ILE A 16 52.20 20.74 27.16
C ILE A 16 51.13 21.47 26.28
N LEU A 17 50.75 22.69 26.69
CA LEU A 17 49.97 23.75 26.00
C LEU A 17 50.79 24.38 24.83
N PRO A 18 50.27 25.19 23.85
CA PRO A 18 49.43 26.39 24.08
C PRO A 18 48.46 26.85 22.93
N ILE A 19 47.29 27.45 23.23
CA ILE A 19 46.93 28.90 23.34
C ILE A 19 46.37 29.55 22.05
N VAL A 20 45.07 29.84 22.11
CA VAL A 20 44.35 31.11 21.87
C VAL A 20 44.45 31.83 20.51
N ALA A 21 43.24 32.08 19.98
CA ALA A 21 42.79 33.12 19.06
C ALA A 21 43.23 33.06 17.59
N ALA A 22 42.28 32.84 16.69
CA ALA A 22 41.82 33.89 15.77
C ALA A 22 40.64 33.41 14.92
N VAL A 23 39.63 34.27 14.84
CA VAL A 23 38.62 34.32 13.78
C VAL A 23 39.33 34.56 12.45
N VAL A 24 39.45 33.54 11.58
CA VAL A 24 39.76 33.70 10.14
C VAL A 24 39.25 32.48 9.35
N ALA A 25 38.52 32.77 8.26
CA ALA A 25 38.34 32.00 7.04
C ALA A 25 37.62 30.63 7.07
N GLY A 26 36.33 30.65 6.72
CA GLY A 26 35.67 29.59 5.96
C GLY A 26 35.31 30.10 4.56
N ALA A 27 36.31 30.58 3.82
CA ALA A 27 36.23 30.95 2.41
C ALA A 27 37.55 30.53 1.74
N ILE A 28 37.48 30.13 0.46
CA ILE A 28 38.51 29.55 -0.44
C ILE A 28 38.42 28.01 -0.48
N ILE A 29 37.61 27.43 -1.39
CA ILE A 29 37.81 27.18 -2.83
C ILE A 29 38.62 25.89 -3.11
N ALA A 30 37.89 24.92 -3.68
CA ALA A 30 38.22 23.90 -4.68
C ALA A 30 39.56 23.13 -4.63
N GLY A 31 39.41 21.79 -4.61
CA GLY A 31 40.06 20.89 -5.57
C GLY A 31 41.51 20.49 -5.32
N VAL A 32 41.73 19.34 -4.67
CA VAL A 32 42.88 18.46 -4.97
C VAL A 32 42.43 17.01 -4.84
N ALA A 33 42.44 16.29 -5.95
CA ALA A 33 42.59 14.84 -5.94
C ALA A 33 43.94 14.50 -5.31
N ILE A 34 43.97 13.66 -4.27
CA ILE A 34 45.20 12.93 -3.92
C ILE A 34 44.94 11.46 -4.19
N ASP A 35 45.39 11.07 -5.37
CA ASP A 35 45.66 9.71 -5.79
C ASP A 35 46.94 9.19 -5.08
N TYR A 36 47.17 7.90 -5.22
CA TYR A 36 48.35 7.14 -4.80
C TYR A 36 49.72 7.89 -4.72
N PHE A 37 50.44 7.64 -3.63
CA PHE A 37 51.91 7.68 -3.41
C PHE A 37 52.76 8.94 -3.70
N SER A 38 53.37 9.39 -2.60
CA SER A 38 54.77 9.84 -2.39
C SER A 38 55.40 10.93 -3.25
N ASP A 39 56.00 11.87 -2.50
CA ASP A 39 57.18 12.68 -2.79
C ASP A 39 57.04 13.85 -3.77
N GLY A 40 57.13 15.05 -3.17
CA GLY A 40 58.08 16.05 -3.65
C GLY A 40 57.50 17.19 -4.49
N GLU A 41 57.42 18.36 -3.86
CA GLU A 41 57.57 19.71 -4.44
C GLU A 41 56.63 20.11 -5.60
N LEU A 42 55.60 20.90 -5.27
CA LEU A 42 54.81 21.67 -6.23
C LEU A 42 55.18 23.15 -6.13
N ASP A 43 55.95 23.57 -7.13
CA ASP A 43 56.34 24.96 -7.42
C ASP A 43 55.14 25.71 -8.05
N LEU A 44 54.88 26.91 -7.53
CA LEU A 44 53.75 27.77 -7.89
C LEU A 44 54.07 28.53 -9.17
N ASN A 45 53.32 28.27 -10.25
CA ASN A 45 53.16 29.27 -11.30
C ASN A 45 51.75 29.27 -11.93
N THR A 46 51.00 30.27 -11.53
CA THR A 46 49.71 30.72 -12.04
C THR A 46 49.74 31.03 -13.54
N SER A 47 48.78 30.49 -14.29
CA SER A 47 48.29 31.10 -15.52
C SER A 47 46.76 31.23 -15.47
N LYS A 48 46.26 32.34 -16.02
CA LYS A 48 44.91 32.87 -15.90
C LYS A 48 43.87 31.93 -16.52
N GLU A 49 43.08 31.26 -15.69
CA GLU A 49 41.79 30.69 -16.08
C GLU A 49 40.66 31.44 -15.37
N ALA A 50 39.57 31.67 -16.09
CA ALA A 50 38.38 32.35 -15.59
C ALA A 50 37.88 31.65 -14.33
N ALA A 51 37.70 32.42 -13.26
CA ALA A 51 37.17 31.91 -12.00
C ALA A 51 35.78 31.33 -12.22
N VAL A 52 35.68 30.01 -12.21
CA VAL A 52 34.41 29.28 -12.12
C VAL A 52 33.81 29.61 -10.76
N VAL A 53 32.69 30.33 -10.77
CA VAL A 53 31.89 30.55 -9.57
C VAL A 53 31.23 29.21 -9.23
N ASP A 54 31.62 28.63 -8.10
CA ASP A 54 31.02 27.41 -7.56
C ASP A 54 29.61 27.74 -7.06
N THR A 55 28.58 27.28 -7.78
CA THR A 55 27.16 27.56 -7.51
C THR A 55 26.55 26.65 -6.44
N GLY A 56 27.33 25.70 -5.90
CA GLY A 56 26.88 24.71 -4.91
C GLY A 56 25.97 23.61 -5.46
N ALA A 57 25.79 23.55 -6.79
CA ALA A 57 25.06 22.47 -7.46
C ALA A 57 25.95 21.25 -7.69
N GLU A 58 25.40 20.04 -7.59
CA GLU A 58 26.12 18.84 -7.98
C GLU A 58 26.42 18.86 -9.49
N LYS A 59 27.55 18.28 -9.89
CA LYS A 59 27.91 18.13 -11.31
C LYS A 59 27.84 16.67 -11.71
N VAL A 60 27.27 16.39 -12.87
CA VAL A 60 27.28 15.06 -13.47
C VAL A 60 28.67 14.76 -14.01
N THR A 61 29.34 13.77 -13.44
CA THR A 61 30.69 13.34 -13.85
C THR A 61 30.66 12.20 -14.86
N ASN A 62 29.53 11.48 -14.97
CA ASN A 62 29.35 10.38 -15.92
C ASN A 62 27.85 10.18 -16.21
N LEU A 63 27.44 10.31 -17.47
CA LEU A 63 26.04 10.22 -17.88
C LEU A 63 25.45 8.81 -17.68
N THR A 64 26.23 7.76 -17.91
CA THR A 64 25.76 6.38 -17.77
C THR A 64 25.45 6.04 -16.31
N LYS A 65 26.30 6.45 -15.37
CA LYS A 65 26.08 6.26 -13.93
C LYS A 65 24.88 7.06 -13.44
N ALA A 66 24.73 8.30 -13.90
CA ALA A 66 23.58 9.13 -13.55
C ALA A 66 22.25 8.52 -14.05
N SER A 67 22.24 8.01 -15.29
CA SER A 67 21.06 7.31 -15.85
C SER A 67 20.70 6.03 -15.10
N ASP A 68 21.69 5.24 -14.66
CA ASP A 68 21.47 4.04 -13.81
C ASP A 68 20.94 4.39 -12.42
N TYR A 69 21.44 5.47 -11.81
CA TYR A 69 20.92 5.98 -10.55
C TYR A 69 19.45 6.40 -10.69
N ARG A 70 19.12 7.16 -11.75
CA ARG A 70 17.74 7.56 -12.06
C ARG A 70 16.83 6.37 -12.25
N TYR A 71 17.27 5.34 -13.00
CA TYR A 71 16.51 4.10 -13.15
C TYR A 71 16.14 3.50 -11.78
N LYS A 72 17.13 3.30 -10.90
CA LYS A 72 16.93 2.72 -9.57
C LYS A 72 16.02 3.57 -8.68
N TYR A 73 16.14 4.89 -8.79
CA TYR A 73 15.32 5.83 -8.03
C TYR A 73 13.84 5.80 -8.49
N LEU A 74 13.58 5.73 -9.81
CA LEU A 74 12.21 5.70 -10.35
C LEU A 74 11.55 4.32 -10.25
N ALA A 75 12.28 3.24 -10.52
CA ALA A 75 11.78 1.86 -10.52
C ALA A 75 11.40 1.36 -9.11
N GLY A 76 11.95 2.00 -8.07
CA GLY A 76 11.82 1.53 -6.70
C GLY A 76 12.68 0.29 -6.41
N TYR A 77 12.82 -0.04 -5.13
CA TYR A 77 13.84 -0.97 -4.66
C TYR A 77 13.49 -2.48 -4.75
N LYS A 78 12.29 -2.84 -5.22
CA LYS A 78 11.82 -4.23 -5.21
C LYS A 78 11.85 -4.83 -6.61
N VAL A 79 12.94 -5.52 -6.92
CA VAL A 79 13.11 -6.37 -8.11
C VAL A 79 12.59 -7.78 -7.81
N TYR A 80 11.94 -8.40 -8.79
CA TYR A 80 11.40 -9.74 -8.65
C TYR A 80 12.49 -10.78 -8.41
N SER A 81 12.29 -11.55 -7.34
CA SER A 81 12.86 -12.88 -7.15
C SER A 81 11.86 -13.69 -6.34
N GLU A 82 11.95 -15.02 -6.36
CA GLU A 82 11.06 -15.85 -5.55
C GLU A 82 11.14 -15.49 -4.06
N ASN A 83 12.34 -15.19 -3.56
CA ASN A 83 12.55 -14.77 -2.17
C ASN A 83 11.95 -13.38 -1.88
N ALA A 84 12.14 -12.42 -2.79
CA ALA A 84 11.56 -11.08 -2.63
C ALA A 84 10.03 -11.12 -2.65
N SER A 85 9.44 -11.92 -3.55
CA SER A 85 7.99 -12.13 -3.62
C SER A 85 7.43 -12.77 -2.36
N ALA A 86 8.07 -13.84 -1.84
CA ALA A 86 7.67 -14.44 -0.56
C ALA A 86 7.76 -13.44 0.61
N ALA A 87 8.84 -12.68 0.69
CA ALA A 87 9.02 -11.69 1.76
C ALA A 87 7.93 -10.61 1.71
N ASP A 88 7.62 -10.11 0.51
CA ASP A 88 6.60 -9.07 0.30
C ASP A 88 5.18 -9.60 0.62
N LEU A 89 4.83 -10.80 0.13
CA LEU A 89 3.55 -11.44 0.46
C LEU A 89 3.39 -11.69 1.96
N ASN A 90 4.46 -12.10 2.65
CA ASN A 90 4.45 -12.27 4.10
C ASN A 90 4.28 -10.93 4.85
N GLU A 91 4.88 -9.84 4.36
CA GLU A 91 4.69 -8.50 4.92
C GLU A 91 3.22 -8.08 4.80
N ILE A 92 2.61 -8.30 3.63
CA ILE A 92 1.19 -7.98 3.39
C ILE A 92 0.29 -8.87 4.27
N LYS A 93 0.54 -10.18 4.31
CA LYS A 93 -0.15 -11.13 5.20
C LYS A 93 -0.13 -10.67 6.65
N TYR A 94 1.03 -10.23 7.15
CA TYR A 94 1.15 -9.72 8.51
C TYR A 94 0.28 -8.48 8.77
N LYS A 95 0.17 -7.55 7.80
CA LYS A 95 -0.71 -6.37 7.88
C LYS A 95 -2.20 -6.75 7.88
N LEU A 96 -2.55 -7.83 7.17
CA LEU A 96 -3.92 -8.32 7.02
C LEU A 96 -4.35 -9.30 8.12
N LYS A 97 -3.44 -9.71 9.01
CA LYS A 97 -3.71 -10.69 10.05
C LYS A 97 -4.89 -10.28 10.93
N SER A 98 -5.78 -11.23 11.15
CA SER A 98 -6.95 -11.11 12.03
C SER A 98 -6.85 -12.10 13.19
N SER A 99 -7.63 -11.86 14.24
CA SER A 99 -7.78 -12.76 15.40
C SER A 99 -9.22 -12.74 15.87
N LEU A 100 -9.64 -13.78 16.59
CA LEU A 100 -10.97 -13.80 17.20
C LEU A 100 -11.06 -12.84 18.38
N VAL A 101 -12.11 -12.02 18.39
CA VAL A 101 -12.49 -11.12 19.49
C VAL A 101 -13.95 -11.33 19.85
N SER A 102 -14.29 -11.09 21.11
CA SER A 102 -15.69 -11.14 21.55
C SER A 102 -16.49 -10.02 20.91
N TYR A 103 -17.61 -10.37 20.29
CA TYR A 103 -18.56 -9.39 19.79
C TYR A 103 -19.53 -8.99 20.90
N GLU A 104 -19.92 -7.72 20.90
CA GLU A 104 -21.01 -7.27 21.75
C GLU A 104 -22.32 -7.86 21.23
N THR A 105 -23.12 -8.44 22.13
CA THR A 105 -24.35 -9.13 21.77
C THR A 105 -25.53 -8.65 22.60
N GLN A 106 -26.71 -8.81 22.03
CA GLN A 106 -27.97 -8.70 22.72
C GLN A 106 -28.70 -10.02 22.60
N ASN A 107 -29.09 -10.59 23.75
CA ASN A 107 -29.82 -11.83 23.84
C ASN A 107 -31.30 -11.55 24.12
N SER A 108 -32.16 -12.40 23.57
CA SER A 108 -33.59 -12.43 23.84
C SER A 108 -34.08 -13.87 23.93
N GLY A 109 -35.18 -14.10 24.64
CA GLY A 109 -35.73 -15.44 24.88
C GLY A 109 -35.40 -16.03 26.25
N SER A 110 -35.46 -17.35 26.39
CA SER A 110 -35.25 -18.08 27.65
C SER A 110 -33.77 -18.44 27.85
N ILE A 111 -33.10 -17.74 28.77
CA ILE A 111 -31.62 -17.74 28.92
C ILE A 111 -31.10 -18.30 30.25
N THR A 112 -31.96 -18.86 31.12
CA THR A 112 -31.59 -19.10 32.53
C THR A 112 -30.55 -20.19 32.76
N ASP A 113 -30.47 -21.16 31.86
CA ASP A 113 -29.73 -22.41 32.09
C ASP A 113 -28.55 -22.60 31.11
N LEU A 114 -28.31 -21.62 30.22
CA LEU A 114 -27.26 -21.64 29.21
C LEU A 114 -26.67 -20.23 29.00
N ASP A 115 -25.37 -20.06 29.25
CA ASP A 115 -24.61 -18.87 28.85
C ASP A 115 -24.08 -19.05 27.43
N VAL A 116 -24.28 -18.02 26.60
CA VAL A 116 -23.90 -18.03 25.19
C VAL A 116 -22.99 -16.84 24.94
N LYS A 117 -21.85 -17.07 24.30
CA LYS A 117 -20.92 -16.02 23.87
C LYS A 117 -20.60 -16.14 22.40
N LEU A 118 -20.46 -15.00 21.74
CA LEU A 118 -20.08 -14.91 20.33
C LEU A 118 -18.72 -14.25 20.20
N LYS A 119 -17.81 -14.89 19.47
CA LYS A 119 -16.59 -14.27 18.96
C LYS A 119 -16.60 -14.28 17.44
N GLY A 120 -15.99 -13.27 16.84
CA GLY A 120 -15.77 -13.18 15.40
C GLY A 120 -14.41 -12.55 15.10
N ALA A 121 -14.09 -12.40 13.82
CA ALA A 121 -12.87 -11.76 13.39
C ALA A 121 -12.78 -10.29 13.84
N ASP A 122 -11.61 -9.88 14.33
CA ASP A 122 -11.31 -8.48 14.67
C ASP A 122 -11.26 -7.58 13.43
N LYS A 123 -10.75 -8.12 12.33
CA LYS A 123 -10.61 -7.42 11.05
C LYS A 123 -11.13 -8.28 9.92
N ILE A 124 -12.00 -7.71 9.11
CA ILE A 124 -12.58 -8.31 7.91
C ILE A 124 -12.36 -7.33 6.77
N TYR A 125 -11.51 -7.65 5.80
CA TYR A 125 -11.22 -6.78 4.66
C TYR A 125 -12.11 -7.16 3.48
N GLY A 126 -13.00 -6.25 3.08
CA GLY A 126 -13.89 -6.44 1.93
C GLY A 126 -14.84 -7.64 2.04
N PHE A 127 -15.16 -8.26 0.90
CA PHE A 127 -16.17 -9.32 0.73
C PHE A 127 -15.66 -10.71 1.13
N SER A 128 -15.04 -10.79 2.30
CA SER A 128 -14.36 -11.97 2.80
C SER A 128 -15.28 -12.93 3.56
N VAL A 129 -14.86 -14.19 3.59
CA VAL A 129 -15.26 -15.18 4.58
C VAL A 129 -14.45 -14.94 5.87
N PHE A 130 -15.07 -15.13 7.02
CA PHE A 130 -14.44 -14.91 8.33
C PHE A 130 -14.91 -15.95 9.36
N PRO A 131 -14.08 -16.29 10.37
CA PRO A 131 -14.43 -17.26 11.38
C PRO A 131 -15.37 -16.64 12.44
N VAL A 132 -16.28 -17.47 12.93
CA VAL A 132 -17.15 -17.20 14.05
C VAL A 132 -17.07 -18.37 15.02
N GLN A 133 -16.97 -18.05 16.31
CA GLN A 133 -16.98 -19.02 17.40
C GLN A 133 -18.15 -18.72 18.32
N ILE A 134 -19.03 -19.70 18.50
CA ILE A 134 -20.12 -19.67 19.46
C ILE A 134 -19.74 -20.57 20.63
N ILE A 135 -19.71 -20.00 21.82
CA ILE A 135 -19.36 -20.71 23.05
C ILE A 135 -20.63 -20.89 23.87
N LEU A 136 -20.99 -22.14 24.10
CA LEU A 136 -22.07 -22.55 24.96
C LEU A 136 -21.48 -23.02 26.29
N THR A 137 -21.94 -22.46 27.40
CA THR A 137 -21.53 -22.86 28.74
C THR A 137 -22.77 -23.11 29.58
N GLU A 138 -22.80 -24.28 30.21
CA GLU A 138 -23.88 -24.65 31.10
C GLU A 138 -23.97 -23.68 32.29
N SER A 139 -25.19 -23.31 32.70
CA SER A 139 -25.44 -22.34 33.78
C SER A 139 -26.53 -22.76 34.77
N ILE A 140 -26.91 -24.03 34.76
CA ILE A 140 -27.77 -24.68 35.76
C ILE A 140 -27.12 -24.49 37.15
N PRO A 141 -27.86 -24.02 38.16
CA PRO A 141 -27.33 -23.88 39.51
C PRO A 141 -26.76 -25.19 40.05
N SER A 142 -25.59 -25.13 40.70
CA SER A 142 -24.98 -26.30 41.37
C SER A 142 -25.82 -26.84 42.53
N SER A 143 -26.81 -26.07 43.00
CA SER A 143 -27.77 -26.50 44.02
C SER A 143 -28.83 -27.48 43.51
N LEU A 144 -28.98 -27.62 42.19
CA LEU A 144 -29.89 -28.59 41.59
C LEU A 144 -29.19 -29.95 41.42
N PRO A 145 -29.92 -31.08 41.44
CA PRO A 145 -29.36 -32.39 41.18
C PRO A 145 -28.66 -32.45 39.82
N GLN A 146 -27.60 -33.27 39.70
CA GLN A 146 -26.80 -33.41 38.48
C GLN A 146 -27.57 -34.00 37.30
N GLN A 147 -28.66 -34.71 37.56
CA GLN A 147 -29.62 -35.16 36.54
C GLN A 147 -30.31 -33.98 35.86
N SER A 148 -30.20 -32.76 36.40
CA SER A 148 -30.65 -31.57 35.69
C SER A 148 -29.72 -31.29 34.53
N TYR A 149 -30.24 -31.32 33.30
CA TYR A 149 -29.42 -31.23 32.09
C TYR A 149 -30.07 -30.29 31.07
N VAL A 150 -29.24 -29.80 30.15
CA VAL A 150 -29.66 -29.01 28.98
C VAL A 150 -29.42 -29.81 27.72
N GLU A 151 -30.43 -29.90 26.87
CA GLU A 151 -30.40 -30.54 25.56
C GLU A 151 -30.64 -29.50 24.46
N ILE A 152 -29.65 -29.30 23.60
CA ILE A 152 -29.72 -28.40 22.45
C ILE A 152 -29.97 -29.24 21.20
N ASN A 153 -31.02 -28.89 20.47
CA ASN A 153 -31.46 -29.63 19.28
C ASN A 153 -31.08 -28.94 17.97
N SER A 154 -30.92 -27.61 17.99
CA SER A 154 -30.58 -26.84 16.80
C SER A 154 -29.84 -25.55 17.17
N ILE A 155 -28.83 -25.22 16.36
CA ILE A 155 -28.18 -23.91 16.35
C ILE A 155 -28.19 -23.41 14.91
N LYS A 156 -28.85 -22.29 14.67
CA LYS A 156 -28.89 -21.61 13.37
C LYS A 156 -28.09 -20.32 13.43
N VAL A 157 -27.21 -20.12 12.46
CA VAL A 157 -26.29 -18.98 12.41
C VAL A 157 -26.37 -18.32 11.04
N TYR A 158 -26.52 -16.99 11.00
CA TYR A 158 -26.62 -16.25 9.75
C TYR A 158 -26.26 -14.78 9.92
N LEU A 159 -26.07 -14.07 8.82
CA LEU A 159 -25.95 -12.62 8.82
C LEU A 159 -27.26 -11.96 8.42
N VAL A 160 -27.55 -10.80 9.02
CA VAL A 160 -28.63 -9.90 8.59
C VAL A 160 -28.02 -8.57 8.22
N ASP A 161 -28.24 -8.13 6.97
CA ASP A 161 -27.77 -6.83 6.52
C ASP A 161 -28.69 -5.68 6.99
N SER A 162 -28.27 -4.44 6.73
CA SER A 162 -29.03 -3.24 7.09
C SER A 162 -30.44 -3.16 6.48
N ASP A 163 -30.72 -3.94 5.43
CA ASP A 163 -32.02 -3.99 4.76
C ASP A 163 -32.88 -5.15 5.28
N GLY A 164 -32.39 -5.92 6.26
CA GLY A 164 -33.08 -7.07 6.84
C GLY A 164 -32.93 -8.36 6.03
N ARG A 165 -32.08 -8.40 5.00
CA ARG A 165 -31.85 -9.60 4.21
C ARG A 165 -30.88 -10.54 4.93
N LYS A 166 -31.23 -11.84 4.92
CA LYS A 166 -30.39 -12.91 5.44
C LYS A 166 -29.32 -13.34 4.43
N TRP A 167 -28.14 -13.68 4.93
CA TRP A 167 -26.98 -14.15 4.17
C TRP A 167 -26.23 -15.24 4.95
N SER A 168 -25.53 -16.12 4.24
CA SER A 168 -24.65 -17.16 4.82
C SER A 168 -25.35 -17.94 5.95
N GLU A 169 -26.52 -18.52 5.64
CA GLU A 169 -27.32 -19.27 6.61
C GLU A 169 -26.74 -20.67 6.80
N LYS A 170 -26.41 -21.02 8.04
CA LYS A 170 -25.86 -22.31 8.44
C LYS A 170 -26.69 -22.90 9.57
N ASP A 171 -26.97 -24.19 9.47
CA ASP A 171 -27.73 -24.96 10.45
C ASP A 171 -26.84 -26.07 11.03
N PHE A 172 -26.77 -26.12 12.35
CA PHE A 172 -26.19 -27.21 13.11
C PHE A 172 -27.32 -27.99 13.79
N THR A 173 -27.39 -29.29 13.54
CA THR A 173 -28.53 -30.15 13.94
C THR A 173 -28.12 -31.31 14.84
N ASP A 174 -26.84 -31.41 15.22
CA ASP A 174 -26.43 -32.45 16.17
C ASP A 174 -26.92 -32.10 17.57
N THR A 175 -27.38 -33.12 18.29
CA THR A 175 -27.86 -32.95 19.66
C THR A 175 -26.68 -32.77 20.61
N LEU A 176 -26.69 -31.68 21.39
CA LEU A 176 -25.71 -31.44 22.45
C LEU A 176 -26.38 -31.61 23.81
N ILE A 177 -25.78 -32.42 24.68
CA ILE A 177 -26.27 -32.65 26.04
C ILE A 177 -25.24 -32.13 27.03
N PHE A 178 -25.69 -31.19 27.88
CA PHE A 178 -24.88 -30.59 28.94
C PHE A 178 -25.31 -31.14 30.30
N ARG A 179 -24.34 -31.65 31.07
CA ARG A 179 -24.50 -32.54 32.25
C ARG A 179 -25.03 -33.94 31.92
N ASP A 180 -24.73 -34.89 32.80
CA ASP A 180 -25.16 -36.28 32.65
C ASP A 180 -26.62 -36.48 33.06
N PRO A 181 -27.52 -36.83 32.13
CA PRO A 181 -28.90 -37.16 32.48
C PRO A 181 -29.02 -38.42 33.36
N ASN A 182 -27.98 -39.26 33.41
CA ASN A 182 -27.94 -40.51 34.17
C ASN A 182 -27.05 -40.44 35.42
N ALA A 183 -26.56 -39.25 35.80
CA ALA A 183 -25.79 -39.11 37.03
C ALA A 183 -26.61 -39.63 38.22
N HIS A 184 -25.97 -40.36 39.12
CA HIS A 184 -26.56 -40.78 40.38
C HIS A 184 -25.68 -40.25 41.51
N THR A 185 -26.18 -39.23 42.20
CA THR A 185 -25.64 -38.77 43.48
C THR A 185 -26.69 -39.03 44.54
N ASP A 186 -26.28 -39.68 45.64
CA ASP A 186 -27.19 -40.08 46.71
C ASP A 186 -27.44 -38.95 47.73
N GLU A 187 -26.71 -37.83 47.63
CA GLU A 187 -26.80 -36.69 48.54
C GLU A 187 -26.49 -35.34 47.84
N PRO A 188 -27.02 -34.20 48.33
CA PRO A 188 -26.76 -32.86 47.79
C PRO A 188 -25.28 -32.40 47.84
N ASP A 189 -24.50 -32.95 48.77
CA ASP A 189 -23.09 -32.59 49.03
C ASP A 189 -22.10 -33.73 48.69
N GLY A 190 -22.55 -34.80 48.01
CA GLY A 190 -21.75 -36.00 47.73
C GLY A 190 -20.60 -35.78 46.74
N GLU A 191 -19.50 -36.53 46.89
CA GLU A 191 -18.42 -36.57 45.88
C GLU A 191 -18.92 -37.26 44.60
N GLU A 192 -18.65 -36.61 43.47
CA GLU A 192 -19.15 -36.99 42.15
C GLU A 192 -18.65 -38.38 41.71
N GLN A 193 -19.57 -39.23 41.23
CA GLN A 193 -19.22 -40.35 40.35
C GLN A 193 -19.38 -39.89 38.91
N TYR A 194 -18.32 -39.33 38.34
CA TYR A 194 -18.27 -38.75 36.99
C TYR A 194 -17.55 -39.68 36.01
N ASP A 195 -18.12 -39.88 34.82
CA ASP A 195 -17.38 -40.31 33.63
C ASP A 195 -17.06 -39.07 32.76
N PRO A 196 -15.79 -38.62 32.72
CA PRO A 196 -15.40 -37.41 32.03
C PRO A 196 -15.67 -37.27 30.56
N ASP A 197 -15.91 -38.38 29.91
CA ASP A 197 -15.93 -38.44 28.46
C ASP A 197 -17.37 -38.48 27.90
N SER A 198 -18.39 -38.37 28.76
CA SER A 198 -19.79 -38.69 28.40
C SER A 198 -20.75 -37.48 28.25
N TYR A 199 -20.39 -36.28 28.71
CA TYR A 199 -21.24 -35.09 28.63
C TYR A 199 -20.47 -33.77 28.58
N LEU A 200 -21.13 -32.70 28.17
CA LEU A 200 -20.51 -31.39 27.99
C LEU A 200 -20.76 -30.48 29.20
N THR A 201 -19.75 -29.71 29.60
CA THR A 201 -19.91 -28.53 30.48
C THR A 201 -19.72 -27.24 29.69
N LYS A 202 -19.02 -27.33 28.56
CA LYS A 202 -18.76 -26.26 27.61
C LYS A 202 -18.64 -26.86 26.21
N TYR A 203 -19.17 -26.16 25.21
CA TYR A 203 -19.02 -26.50 23.80
C TYR A 203 -18.61 -25.28 22.99
N GLU A 204 -17.69 -25.45 22.04
CA GLU A 204 -17.25 -24.41 21.13
C GLU A 204 -17.61 -24.82 19.70
N LEU A 205 -18.65 -24.18 19.14
CA LEU A 205 -18.99 -24.33 17.73
C LEU A 205 -18.20 -23.31 16.93
N ASN A 206 -17.32 -23.80 16.04
CA ASN A 206 -16.53 -22.97 15.14
C ASN A 206 -17.02 -23.16 13.72
N LEU A 207 -17.35 -22.07 13.03
CA LEU A 207 -17.80 -22.09 11.64
C LEU A 207 -17.37 -20.83 10.92
N THR A 208 -17.38 -20.85 9.59
CA THR A 208 -17.20 -19.62 8.80
C THR A 208 -18.53 -18.96 8.45
N LEU A 209 -18.54 -17.63 8.34
CA LEU A 209 -19.61 -16.88 7.69
C LEU A 209 -19.02 -16.01 6.59
N LYS A 210 -19.84 -15.61 5.63
CA LYS A 210 -19.45 -14.68 4.57
C LYS A 210 -20.19 -13.36 4.67
N THR A 211 -19.45 -12.26 4.58
CA THR A 211 -20.01 -10.90 4.45
C THR A 211 -21.05 -10.77 3.31
N PRO A 212 -22.06 -9.89 3.44
CA PRO A 212 -23.07 -9.69 2.41
C PRO A 212 -22.48 -9.25 1.07
N ASP A 213 -22.79 -10.00 0.00
CA ASP A 213 -22.16 -9.81 -1.30
C ASP A 213 -23.16 -9.87 -2.47
N PRO A 214 -23.66 -8.71 -2.94
CA PRO A 214 -24.51 -8.64 -4.12
C PRO A 214 -23.74 -8.67 -5.45
N TYR A 215 -22.39 -8.71 -5.42
CA TYR A 215 -21.53 -8.58 -6.60
C TYR A 215 -21.04 -9.93 -7.15
N LEU A 216 -21.30 -11.04 -6.46
CA LEU A 216 -20.91 -12.40 -6.85
C LEU A 216 -21.13 -12.73 -8.33
N GLY A 217 -22.30 -12.40 -8.89
CA GLY A 217 -22.61 -12.66 -10.30
C GLY A 217 -21.68 -11.90 -11.27
N LYS A 218 -21.35 -10.65 -10.94
CA LYS A 218 -20.43 -9.82 -11.72
C LYS A 218 -18.99 -10.32 -11.61
N ALA A 219 -18.56 -10.67 -10.39
CA ALA A 219 -17.24 -11.22 -10.15
C ALA A 219 -17.02 -12.54 -10.89
N ARG A 220 -18.00 -13.44 -10.88
CA ARG A 220 -17.96 -14.69 -11.65
C ARG A 220 -17.83 -14.46 -13.15
N LEU A 221 -18.60 -13.53 -13.71
CA LEU A 221 -18.50 -13.16 -15.14
C LEU A 221 -17.11 -12.57 -15.48
N ALA A 222 -16.55 -11.80 -14.57
CA ALA A 222 -15.22 -11.22 -14.71
C ALA A 222 -14.10 -12.28 -14.66
N ALA A 223 -14.15 -13.23 -13.72
CA ALA A 223 -13.22 -14.38 -13.69
C ALA A 223 -13.37 -15.30 -14.91
N GLN A 224 -14.55 -15.32 -15.54
CA GLN A 224 -14.76 -15.97 -16.85
C GLN A 224 -14.28 -15.11 -18.03
N GLY A 225 -13.58 -14.00 -17.79
CA GLY A 225 -13.01 -13.11 -18.81
C GLY A 225 -14.04 -12.50 -19.76
N SER A 226 -15.27 -12.28 -19.29
CA SER A 226 -16.38 -11.74 -20.08
C SER A 226 -16.91 -10.42 -19.54
N ALA A 227 -16.22 -9.81 -18.56
CA ALA A 227 -16.60 -8.52 -18.00
C ALA A 227 -16.17 -7.35 -18.88
N ASP A 228 -17.00 -6.32 -18.91
CA ASP A 228 -16.67 -5.02 -19.47
C ASP A 228 -15.93 -4.13 -18.45
N LEU A 229 -15.41 -3.00 -18.92
CA LEU A 229 -14.68 -2.04 -18.09
C LEU A 229 -15.53 -1.52 -16.92
N LYS A 230 -16.83 -1.32 -17.16
CA LYS A 230 -17.77 -0.85 -16.15
C LYS A 230 -17.88 -1.86 -15.01
N THR A 231 -18.05 -3.14 -15.33
CA THR A 231 -18.14 -4.22 -14.35
C THR A 231 -16.87 -4.31 -13.51
N LEU A 232 -15.69 -4.23 -14.12
CA LEU A 232 -14.40 -4.27 -13.41
C LEU A 232 -14.23 -3.08 -12.46
N ARG A 233 -14.59 -1.87 -12.91
CA ARG A 233 -14.56 -0.66 -12.06
C ARG A 233 -15.60 -0.70 -10.96
N GLU A 234 -16.77 -1.28 -11.19
CA GLU A 234 -17.79 -1.48 -10.14
C GLU A 234 -17.30 -2.46 -9.08
N LEU A 235 -16.63 -3.55 -9.45
CA LEU A 235 -16.02 -4.48 -8.50
C LEU A 235 -14.90 -3.81 -7.69
N MET A 236 -14.04 -3.01 -8.34
CA MET A 236 -12.99 -2.27 -7.64
C MET A 236 -13.51 -1.25 -6.63
N ASN A 237 -14.69 -0.68 -6.86
CA ASN A 237 -15.31 0.32 -5.97
C ASN A 237 -16.41 -0.26 -5.06
N ALA A 238 -16.58 -1.58 -5.04
CA ALA A 238 -17.62 -2.23 -4.25
C ALA A 238 -17.36 -2.09 -2.74
N THR A 239 -18.43 -1.95 -1.96
CA THR A 239 -18.39 -1.85 -0.50
C THR A 239 -19.37 -2.81 0.14
N VAL A 240 -18.98 -3.41 1.26
CA VAL A 240 -19.82 -4.31 2.05
C VAL A 240 -20.85 -3.52 2.83
N LYS A 241 -22.10 -3.98 2.81
CA LYS A 241 -23.17 -3.41 3.64
C LYS A 241 -22.93 -3.71 5.11
N LYS A 242 -23.45 -2.86 6.00
CA LYS A 242 -23.48 -3.17 7.44
C LYS A 242 -24.32 -4.42 7.67
N PHE A 243 -23.88 -5.26 8.59
CA PHE A 243 -24.55 -6.49 8.98
C PHE A 243 -24.40 -6.78 10.48
N GLN A 244 -25.21 -7.71 10.97
CA GLN A 244 -25.07 -8.34 12.27
C GLN A 244 -25.06 -9.86 12.11
N VAL A 245 -24.33 -10.54 12.99
CA VAL A 245 -24.40 -11.99 13.17
C VAL A 245 -25.59 -12.31 14.06
N VAL A 246 -26.42 -13.26 13.65
CA VAL A 246 -27.56 -13.76 14.41
C VAL A 246 -27.34 -15.24 14.69
N VAL A 247 -27.58 -15.63 15.94
CA VAL A 247 -27.53 -17.00 16.42
C VAL A 247 -28.89 -17.32 17.06
N GLU A 248 -29.55 -18.35 16.57
CA GLU A 248 -30.81 -18.88 17.10
C GLU A 248 -30.55 -20.28 17.65
N ILE A 249 -30.86 -20.52 18.93
CA ILE A 249 -30.61 -21.78 19.63
C ILE A 249 -31.94 -22.30 20.16
N GLU A 250 -32.26 -23.54 19.81
CA GLU A 250 -33.48 -24.23 20.25
C GLU A 250 -33.12 -25.51 21.02
N GLY A 251 -33.81 -25.73 22.13
CA GLY A 251 -33.56 -26.86 23.03
C GLY A 251 -34.53 -26.92 24.22
N GLU A 252 -34.17 -27.72 25.22
CA GLU A 252 -34.88 -27.82 26.48
C GLU A 252 -33.93 -28.07 27.66
N ALA A 253 -34.26 -27.53 28.82
CA ALA A 253 -33.64 -27.88 30.09
C ALA A 253 -34.60 -28.78 30.88
N LYS A 254 -34.16 -29.96 31.30
CA LYS A 254 -34.89 -30.79 32.26
C LYS A 254 -34.30 -30.59 33.62
N LEU A 255 -35.10 -30.08 34.55
CA LEU A 255 -34.66 -29.74 35.89
C LEU A 255 -35.22 -30.73 36.90
N TYR A 256 -34.35 -31.16 37.79
CA TYR A 256 -34.68 -31.99 38.94
C TYR A 256 -34.53 -31.15 40.20
N LYS A 257 -35.10 -31.61 41.30
CA LYS A 257 -34.95 -31.04 42.64
C LYS A 257 -34.59 -32.15 43.62
N TRP A 258 -33.86 -31.77 44.66
CA TRP A 258 -33.62 -32.66 45.79
C TRP A 258 -34.89 -32.78 46.63
N GLU A 259 -35.38 -34.01 46.79
CA GLU A 259 -36.46 -34.34 47.72
C GLU A 259 -35.96 -35.28 48.81
N GLU A 260 -36.29 -34.96 50.06
CA GLU A 260 -36.05 -35.82 51.20
C GLU A 260 -37.19 -36.85 51.27
N VAL A 261 -36.84 -38.12 51.12
CA VAL A 261 -37.79 -39.24 51.14
C VAL A 261 -37.57 -40.04 52.42
N GLU A 262 -38.64 -40.29 53.15
CA GLU A 262 -38.64 -41.17 54.33
C GLU A 262 -38.52 -42.64 53.87
N VAL A 263 -37.51 -43.36 54.37
CA VAL A 263 -37.19 -44.72 53.88
C VAL A 263 -37.61 -45.80 54.87
N ASP A 264 -37.40 -45.57 56.16
CA ASP A 264 -37.93 -46.42 57.23
C ASP A 264 -38.74 -45.59 58.24
N THR A 265 -39.83 -46.16 58.74
CA THR A 265 -40.61 -45.62 59.86
C THR A 265 -40.39 -46.48 61.09
N ASP A 266 -40.10 -45.85 62.23
CA ASP A 266 -40.04 -46.53 63.50
C ASP A 266 -41.39 -47.18 63.86
N GLY A 267 -41.40 -48.03 64.88
CA GLY A 267 -42.62 -48.72 65.35
C GLY A 267 -43.74 -47.78 65.84
N ASP A 268 -43.48 -46.48 65.97
CA ASP A 268 -44.42 -45.44 66.37
C ASP A 268 -44.85 -44.53 65.19
N GLY A 269 -44.40 -44.84 63.97
CA GLY A 269 -44.77 -44.13 62.74
C GLY A 269 -44.02 -42.82 62.51
N LYS A 270 -42.85 -42.62 63.13
CA LYS A 270 -41.94 -41.50 62.82
C LYS A 270 -40.81 -41.96 61.89
N PRO A 271 -40.34 -41.14 60.96
CA PRO A 271 -39.22 -41.49 60.08
C PRO A 271 -37.95 -41.77 60.89
N ASP A 272 -37.34 -42.94 60.68
CA ASP A 272 -36.11 -43.43 61.32
C ASP A 272 -34.87 -43.14 60.46
N THR A 273 -35.03 -43.15 59.12
CA THR A 273 -34.01 -42.76 58.13
C THR A 273 -34.61 -41.97 56.98
N THR A 274 -33.91 -40.94 56.53
CA THR A 274 -34.25 -40.15 55.33
C THR A 274 -33.16 -40.29 54.28
N GLU A 275 -33.56 -40.41 53.01
CA GLU A 275 -32.67 -40.41 51.85
C GLU A 275 -33.00 -39.21 50.97
N TRP A 276 -31.98 -38.61 50.35
CA TRP A 276 -32.19 -37.59 49.32
C TRP A 276 -32.32 -38.26 47.97
N ARG A 277 -33.34 -37.87 47.20
CA ARG A 277 -33.52 -38.36 45.83
C ARG A 277 -33.75 -37.19 44.88
N ALA A 278 -33.21 -37.30 43.68
CA ALA A 278 -33.52 -36.38 42.61
C ALA A 278 -34.91 -36.69 42.05
N GLU A 279 -35.85 -35.76 42.17
CA GLU A 279 -37.17 -35.84 41.56
C GLU A 279 -37.29 -34.85 40.40
N TYR A 280 -37.89 -35.29 39.29
CA TYR A 280 -38.18 -34.42 38.16
C TYR A 280 -39.10 -33.28 38.60
N ASP A 281 -38.69 -32.04 38.37
CA ASP A 281 -39.48 -30.85 38.68
C ASP A 281 -40.25 -30.39 37.44
N LYS A 282 -39.51 -30.06 36.37
CA LYS A 282 -40.09 -29.44 35.16
C LYS A 282 -39.14 -29.48 33.97
N THR A 283 -39.72 -29.22 32.80
CA THR A 283 -38.98 -28.92 31.57
C THR A 283 -39.15 -27.44 31.23
N VAL A 284 -38.05 -26.77 30.93
CA VAL A 284 -38.01 -25.36 30.52
C VAL A 284 -37.56 -25.30 29.06
N PRO A 285 -38.36 -24.74 28.13
CA PRO A 285 -37.91 -24.58 26.76
C PRO A 285 -36.75 -23.58 26.69
N ILE A 286 -35.76 -23.90 25.85
CA ILE A 286 -34.68 -23.01 25.47
C ILE A 286 -34.97 -22.50 24.06
N ASP A 287 -35.17 -21.20 23.97
CA ASP A 287 -35.32 -20.45 22.72
C ASP A 287 -34.51 -19.18 22.94
N ILE A 288 -33.29 -19.16 22.40
CA ILE A 288 -32.35 -18.05 22.55
C ILE A 288 -32.11 -17.47 21.17
N LYS A 289 -32.39 -16.17 21.03
CA LYS A 289 -31.96 -15.39 19.89
C LYS A 289 -30.93 -14.36 20.32
N MET A 290 -29.70 -14.59 19.91
CA MET A 290 -28.57 -13.70 20.09
C MET A 290 -28.29 -12.94 18.81
N VAL A 291 -28.10 -11.63 18.92
CA VAL A 291 -27.75 -10.76 17.79
C VAL A 291 -26.52 -9.93 18.18
N SER A 292 -25.51 -9.89 17.31
CA SER A 292 -24.39 -8.96 17.51
C SER A 292 -24.85 -7.51 17.37
N LEU A 293 -24.20 -6.58 18.07
CA LEU A 293 -24.52 -5.15 18.01
C LEU A 293 -23.58 -4.38 17.07
N SER A 294 -22.37 -4.90 16.87
CA SER A 294 -21.28 -4.16 16.23
C SER A 294 -20.40 -5.02 15.32
N ALA A 295 -20.88 -6.17 14.84
CA ALA A 295 -20.07 -7.04 13.95
C ALA A 295 -19.54 -6.30 12.72
N TRP A 296 -20.33 -5.40 12.14
CA TRP A 296 -19.92 -4.57 11.00
C TRP A 296 -18.79 -3.57 11.31
N ASN A 297 -18.53 -3.22 12.57
CA ASN A 297 -17.42 -2.33 12.94
C ASN A 297 -16.05 -2.96 12.66
N HIS A 298 -16.00 -4.27 12.50
CA HIS A 298 -14.80 -5.02 12.16
C HIS A 298 -14.52 -5.06 10.65
N ILE A 299 -15.41 -4.48 9.82
CA ILE A 299 -15.22 -4.41 8.36
C ILE A 299 -14.32 -3.23 8.01
N ASN A 300 -13.23 -3.54 7.32
CA ASN A 300 -12.41 -2.58 6.59
C ASN A 300 -12.88 -2.57 5.13
N ASN A 301 -13.74 -1.59 4.82
CA ASN A 301 -14.30 -1.38 3.50
C ASN A 301 -13.35 -0.59 2.59
N GLY A 302 -13.50 -0.78 1.28
CA GLY A 302 -12.71 -0.12 0.26
C GLY A 302 -11.59 -1.00 -0.28
N ALA A 303 -10.96 -0.55 -1.35
CA ALA A 303 -9.82 -1.25 -1.92
C ALA A 303 -8.62 -1.17 -0.97
N TYR A 304 -8.00 -2.31 -0.68
CA TYR A 304 -6.75 -2.39 0.04
C TYR A 304 -5.60 -2.04 -0.90
N HIS A 305 -4.81 -1.05 -0.53
CA HIS A 305 -3.66 -0.60 -1.32
C HIS A 305 -2.39 -1.33 -0.89
N VAL A 306 -1.62 -1.81 -1.87
CA VAL A 306 -0.28 -2.36 -1.67
C VAL A 306 0.72 -1.45 -2.35
N ASP A 307 1.63 -0.84 -1.57
CA ASP A 307 2.62 0.13 -2.07
C ASP A 307 3.59 -0.48 -3.09
N GLY A 308 4.02 0.28 -4.09
CA GLY A 308 5.02 -0.16 -5.07
C GLY A 308 5.35 0.92 -6.10
N ALA A 309 5.91 0.52 -7.24
CA ALA A 309 6.10 1.42 -8.38
C ALA A 309 4.76 1.78 -9.03
N GLU A 310 4.67 2.99 -9.56
CA GLU A 310 3.45 3.53 -10.19
C GLU A 310 3.76 4.08 -11.58
N GLY A 311 2.79 4.01 -12.48
CA GLY A 311 2.88 4.55 -13.83
C GLY A 311 3.72 3.66 -14.75
N SER A 312 4.68 4.27 -15.43
CA SER A 312 5.67 3.60 -16.27
C SER A 312 6.97 4.38 -16.17
N LEU A 313 8.10 3.71 -16.29
CA LEU A 313 9.36 4.37 -16.54
C LEU A 313 9.38 5.03 -17.93
N PRO A 314 10.28 6.02 -18.15
CA PRO A 314 10.43 6.68 -19.44
C PRO A 314 10.71 5.69 -20.58
N THR A 315 10.34 6.07 -21.81
CA THR A 315 10.52 5.23 -23.01
C THR A 315 11.98 4.83 -23.27
N ALA A 316 12.97 5.55 -22.72
CA ALA A 316 14.38 5.14 -22.72
C ALA A 316 14.62 3.75 -22.12
N TYR A 317 13.80 3.33 -21.16
CA TYR A 317 13.95 2.07 -20.44
C TYR A 317 13.11 0.94 -21.05
N SER A 318 12.65 1.08 -22.29
CA SER A 318 11.77 0.09 -22.96
C SER A 318 12.41 -1.29 -23.17
N ASN A 319 13.74 -1.38 -23.08
CA ASN A 319 14.49 -2.63 -23.25
C ASN A 319 14.81 -3.33 -21.91
N VAL A 320 14.27 -2.83 -20.80
CA VAL A 320 14.48 -3.43 -19.47
C VAL A 320 13.40 -4.48 -19.21
N ASP A 321 13.82 -5.75 -19.18
CA ASP A 321 12.92 -6.90 -18.98
C ASP A 321 12.78 -7.33 -17.51
N GLU A 322 13.54 -6.72 -16.60
CA GLU A 322 13.50 -7.01 -15.17
C GLU A 322 12.13 -6.65 -14.57
N LEU A 323 11.47 -7.57 -13.87
CA LEU A 323 10.17 -7.29 -13.26
C LEU A 323 10.35 -6.56 -11.92
N ILE A 324 9.56 -5.52 -11.71
CA ILE A 324 9.52 -4.75 -10.45
C ILE A 324 8.14 -4.82 -9.80
N ALA A 325 8.09 -4.61 -8.49
CA ALA A 325 6.84 -4.62 -7.75
C ALA A 325 6.00 -3.36 -8.03
N TYR A 326 4.75 -3.53 -8.47
CA TYR A 326 3.84 -2.42 -8.75
C TYR A 326 2.88 -2.16 -7.60
N ALA A 327 2.59 -0.88 -7.38
CA ALA A 327 1.51 -0.45 -6.51
C ALA A 327 0.19 -0.99 -7.06
N THR A 328 -0.66 -1.53 -6.19
CA THR A 328 -1.90 -2.18 -6.61
C THR A 328 -3.04 -1.89 -5.65
N ASP A 329 -4.22 -1.65 -6.21
CA ASP A 329 -5.45 -1.69 -5.45
C ASP A 329 -6.06 -3.09 -5.54
N VAL A 330 -6.51 -3.61 -4.41
CA VAL A 330 -7.12 -4.93 -4.27
C VAL A 330 -8.48 -4.80 -3.61
N ASN A 331 -9.55 -5.34 -4.22
CA ASN A 331 -10.88 -5.40 -3.61
C ASN A 331 -11.47 -6.80 -3.72
N GLY A 332 -12.50 -7.10 -2.91
CA GLY A 332 -13.06 -8.44 -2.75
C GLY A 332 -12.66 -9.06 -1.42
N ALA A 333 -12.35 -10.35 -1.43
CA ALA A 333 -12.06 -11.19 -0.28
C ALA A 333 -10.59 -11.07 0.20
N VAL A 334 -10.18 -9.84 0.56
CA VAL A 334 -8.79 -9.50 0.91
C VAL A 334 -8.31 -10.17 2.20
N SER A 335 -9.22 -10.56 3.12
CA SER A 335 -8.83 -11.37 4.28
C SER A 335 -8.50 -12.81 3.92
N ASN A 336 -8.98 -13.32 2.77
CA ASN A 336 -8.81 -14.71 2.35
C ASN A 336 -7.73 -14.88 1.28
N PHE A 337 -7.38 -13.82 0.55
CA PHE A 337 -6.34 -13.83 -0.48
C PHE A 337 -5.37 -12.68 -0.30
N VAL A 338 -4.09 -12.99 -0.46
CA VAL A 338 -3.02 -11.99 -0.54
C VAL A 338 -2.41 -12.04 -1.92
N GLY A 339 -2.31 -10.89 -2.59
CA GLY A 339 -1.83 -10.80 -3.96
C GLY A 339 -0.83 -9.66 -4.15
N ARG A 340 0.15 -9.89 -5.02
CA ARG A 340 1.15 -8.91 -5.46
C ARG A 340 1.35 -8.99 -6.96
N VAL A 341 1.55 -7.82 -7.59
CA VAL A 341 1.84 -7.71 -9.02
C VAL A 341 3.28 -7.28 -9.23
N TRP A 342 3.97 -8.05 -10.05
CA TRP A 342 5.30 -7.73 -10.58
C TRP A 342 5.18 -7.53 -12.08
N ALA A 343 5.73 -6.45 -12.62
CA ALA A 343 5.63 -6.18 -14.05
C ALA A 343 6.91 -5.55 -14.61
N THR A 344 7.07 -5.63 -15.93
CA THR A 344 8.10 -4.86 -16.64
C THR A 344 7.91 -3.37 -16.34
N PRO A 345 8.98 -2.62 -16.04
CA PRO A 345 8.89 -1.27 -15.50
C PRO A 345 8.46 -0.23 -16.55
N CYS A 346 8.54 -0.56 -17.84
CA CYS A 346 8.22 0.33 -18.93
C CYS A 346 7.01 -0.21 -19.72
N HIS A 347 5.96 0.59 -19.81
CA HIS A 347 4.72 0.27 -20.52
C HIS A 347 4.54 1.25 -21.67
N VAL A 348 4.77 0.81 -22.90
CA VAL A 348 4.78 1.68 -24.08
C VAL A 348 3.94 1.08 -25.19
N TYR A 349 3.17 1.92 -25.88
CA TYR A 349 2.42 1.47 -27.05
C TYR A 349 3.32 0.81 -28.10
N GLN A 350 2.77 -0.19 -28.77
CA GLN A 350 3.46 -1.06 -29.74
C GLN A 350 4.61 -1.88 -29.12
N SER A 351 4.62 -2.05 -27.80
CA SER A 351 5.52 -2.92 -27.06
C SER A 351 4.75 -3.94 -26.22
N THR A 352 5.45 -5.01 -25.81
CA THR A 352 4.94 -6.04 -24.90
C THR A 352 5.39 -5.72 -23.48
N ALA A 353 4.47 -5.75 -22.52
CA ALA A 353 4.78 -5.82 -21.11
C ALA A 353 4.52 -7.23 -20.57
N GLN A 354 5.33 -7.64 -19.59
CA GLN A 354 5.09 -8.86 -18.84
C GLN A 354 4.56 -8.52 -17.46
N TYR A 355 3.57 -9.29 -17.01
CA TYR A 355 2.97 -9.22 -15.70
C TYR A 355 3.05 -10.59 -15.05
N ARG A 356 3.44 -10.60 -13.78
CA ARG A 356 3.46 -11.79 -12.92
C ARG A 356 2.62 -11.49 -11.69
N PHE A 357 1.53 -12.24 -11.58
CA PHE A 357 0.64 -12.18 -10.42
C PHE A 357 1.03 -13.29 -9.45
N CYS A 358 1.46 -12.91 -8.26
CA CYS A 358 1.81 -13.82 -7.18
C CYS A 358 0.72 -13.76 -6.12
N LEU A 359 0.04 -14.89 -5.88
CA LEU A 359 -1.06 -14.97 -4.91
C LEU A 359 -0.87 -16.14 -3.94
N ILE A 360 -1.45 -15.98 -2.76
CA ILE A 360 -1.55 -17.02 -1.74
C ILE A 360 -2.93 -16.93 -1.06
N GLY A 361 -3.53 -18.10 -0.78
CA GLY A 361 -4.70 -18.17 0.08
C GLY A 361 -4.30 -18.02 1.55
N GLU A 362 -5.18 -17.44 2.36
CA GLU A 362 -4.90 -17.14 3.77
C GLU A 362 -5.86 -17.92 4.70
N PRO A 363 -5.73 -19.26 4.78
CA PRO A 363 -6.57 -20.06 5.67
C PRO A 363 -6.30 -19.75 7.16
N ASP A 364 -5.12 -19.25 7.52
CA ASP A 364 -4.79 -18.91 8.92
C ASP A 364 -5.70 -17.80 9.47
N ASN A 365 -6.22 -16.90 8.62
CA ASN A 365 -7.21 -15.89 9.03
C ASN A 365 -8.60 -16.49 9.34
N LEU A 366 -8.81 -17.76 9.03
CA LEU A 366 -10.03 -18.52 9.27
C LEU A 366 -9.90 -19.48 10.45
N GLU A 367 -8.75 -19.50 11.14
CA GLU A 367 -8.58 -20.25 12.39
C GLU A 367 -9.62 -19.82 13.45
N PRO A 368 -10.14 -20.78 14.24
CA PRO A 368 -9.75 -22.19 14.33
C PRO A 368 -10.49 -23.12 13.34
N VAL A 369 -11.21 -22.58 12.36
CA VAL A 369 -11.98 -23.40 11.40
C VAL A 369 -11.03 -23.93 10.31
N PRO A 370 -10.88 -25.25 10.14
CA PRO A 370 -10.10 -25.81 9.05
C PRO A 370 -10.86 -25.59 7.73
N VAL A 371 -10.18 -25.03 6.74
CA VAL A 371 -10.78 -24.68 5.45
C VAL A 371 -9.88 -25.05 4.28
N THR A 372 -10.49 -25.30 3.13
CA THR A 372 -9.81 -25.33 1.85
C THR A 372 -10.26 -24.14 1.00
N ILE A 373 -9.35 -23.60 0.19
CA ILE A 373 -9.64 -22.50 -0.74
C ILE A 373 -9.25 -22.96 -2.13
N SER A 374 -10.20 -22.90 -3.07
CA SER A 374 -9.98 -23.20 -4.49
C SER A 374 -10.36 -22.01 -5.38
N ASP A 375 -9.79 -21.92 -6.58
CA ASP A 375 -9.99 -20.78 -7.47
C ASP A 375 -10.11 -21.10 -8.96
N ASP A 376 -10.72 -20.16 -9.68
CA ASP A 376 -10.50 -19.86 -11.09
C ASP A 376 -10.06 -18.40 -11.22
N TYR A 377 -9.20 -18.08 -12.20
CA TYR A 377 -8.74 -16.72 -12.46
C TYR A 377 -8.84 -16.29 -13.93
N ALA A 378 -8.91 -14.97 -14.12
CA ALA A 378 -8.66 -14.29 -15.39
C ALA A 378 -7.78 -13.06 -15.21
N SER A 379 -6.74 -12.95 -16.03
CA SER A 379 -5.94 -11.74 -16.21
C SER A 379 -6.42 -11.03 -17.47
N ILE A 380 -6.86 -9.79 -17.35
CA ILE A 380 -7.56 -9.04 -18.40
C ILE A 380 -6.82 -7.74 -18.67
N GLY A 381 -6.33 -7.56 -19.90
CA GLY A 381 -5.85 -6.28 -20.41
C GLY A 381 -6.98 -5.54 -21.11
N MET A 382 -7.46 -4.44 -20.54
CA MET A 382 -8.52 -3.60 -21.10
C MET A 382 -7.91 -2.46 -21.90
N ARG A 383 -8.17 -2.45 -23.21
CA ARG A 383 -7.85 -1.33 -24.10
C ARG A 383 -8.96 -0.28 -24.00
N ILE A 384 -8.59 0.96 -23.73
CA ILE A 384 -9.53 2.06 -23.50
C ILE A 384 -9.54 2.98 -24.71
N ARG A 385 -10.73 3.26 -25.21
CA ARG A 385 -10.98 4.13 -26.37
C ARG A 385 -11.23 5.57 -25.92
N ALA A 386 -11.08 6.52 -26.84
CA ALA A 386 -11.25 7.96 -26.59
C ALA A 386 -12.65 8.35 -26.07
N ASP A 387 -13.66 7.53 -26.32
CA ASP A 387 -15.03 7.68 -25.76
C ASP A 387 -15.19 7.10 -24.35
N GLY A 388 -14.10 6.58 -23.75
CA GLY A 388 -14.08 5.94 -22.44
C GLY A 388 -14.52 4.48 -22.43
N VAL A 389 -14.91 3.91 -23.58
CA VAL A 389 -15.32 2.50 -23.68
C VAL A 389 -14.09 1.59 -23.67
N GLY A 390 -14.11 0.57 -22.80
CA GLY A 390 -13.09 -0.46 -22.75
C GLY A 390 -13.44 -1.70 -23.56
N SER A 391 -12.49 -2.21 -24.32
CA SER A 391 -12.55 -3.51 -25.00
C SER A 391 -11.43 -4.41 -24.49
N ILE A 392 -11.66 -5.72 -24.42
CA ILE A 392 -10.60 -6.68 -24.06
C ILE A 392 -9.52 -6.64 -25.15
N GLY A 393 -8.32 -6.24 -24.76
CA GLY A 393 -7.12 -6.26 -25.58
C GLY A 393 -6.33 -7.56 -25.46
N ASP A 394 -6.29 -8.14 -24.25
CA ASP A 394 -5.67 -9.45 -24.00
C ASP A 394 -6.34 -10.14 -22.81
N LEU A 395 -6.26 -11.47 -22.78
CA LEU A 395 -6.94 -12.32 -21.82
C LEU A 395 -6.18 -13.62 -21.58
N SER A 396 -5.78 -13.85 -20.33
CA SER A 396 -5.29 -15.13 -19.85
C SER A 396 -6.23 -15.69 -18.80
N LYS A 397 -6.44 -17.00 -18.77
CA LYS A 397 -7.33 -17.70 -17.82
C LYS A 397 -6.67 -18.96 -17.31
N GLY A 398 -7.00 -19.33 -16.09
CA GLY A 398 -6.55 -20.58 -15.49
C GLY A 398 -7.16 -20.78 -14.11
N SER A 399 -6.52 -21.66 -13.35
CA SER A 399 -6.85 -21.97 -11.95
C SER A 399 -5.54 -22.33 -11.25
N PHE A 400 -5.34 -21.88 -10.01
CA PHE A 400 -4.22 -22.37 -9.19
C PHE A 400 -4.56 -23.68 -8.44
N GLY A 401 -5.81 -24.13 -8.52
CA GLY A 401 -6.33 -25.27 -7.77
C GLY A 401 -6.48 -24.94 -6.30
N GLU A 402 -6.00 -25.80 -5.42
CA GLU A 402 -6.03 -25.56 -3.97
C GLU A 402 -4.92 -24.59 -3.53
N MET A 403 -5.31 -23.53 -2.83
CA MET A 403 -4.48 -22.35 -2.54
C MET A 403 -3.84 -22.30 -1.14
N GLY A 404 -3.75 -23.43 -0.42
CA GLY A 404 -3.18 -23.49 0.95
C GLY A 404 -1.64 -23.36 1.04
N ILE A 405 -0.93 -23.39 -0.09
CA ILE A 405 0.53 -23.18 -0.20
C ILE A 405 0.75 -22.16 -1.32
N ARG A 406 1.72 -21.25 -1.17
CA ARG A 406 2.10 -20.27 -2.21
C ARG A 406 2.11 -20.93 -3.59
N LYS A 407 1.31 -20.39 -4.52
CA LYS A 407 1.30 -20.79 -5.92
C LYS A 407 1.90 -19.66 -6.75
N ASP A 408 3.15 -19.84 -7.14
CA ASP A 408 3.70 -19.17 -8.32
C ASP A 408 3.24 -20.03 -9.53
N GLU A 409 2.78 -19.57 -10.69
CA GLU A 409 3.01 -18.34 -11.44
C GLU A 409 1.81 -18.17 -12.41
N THR A 410 1.20 -16.99 -12.47
CA THR A 410 0.47 -16.59 -13.70
C THR A 410 1.25 -15.48 -14.38
N ILE A 411 1.71 -15.76 -15.60
CA ILE A 411 2.33 -14.75 -16.47
C ILE A 411 1.28 -14.30 -17.48
N LEU A 412 0.97 -13.00 -17.47
CA LEU A 412 0.25 -12.35 -18.56
C LEU A 412 1.27 -11.56 -19.38
N SER A 413 1.40 -11.86 -20.66
CA SER A 413 2.11 -11.00 -21.61
C SER A 413 1.07 -10.17 -22.35
N LEU A 414 1.19 -8.84 -22.30
CA LEU A 414 0.22 -7.91 -22.88
C LEU A 414 0.90 -7.05 -23.93
N TYR A 415 0.41 -7.10 -25.17
CA TYR A 415 0.87 -6.21 -26.25
C TYR A 415 -0.01 -4.96 -26.36
N TYR A 416 0.57 -3.78 -26.17
CA TYR A 416 -0.17 -2.52 -26.17
C TYR A 416 -0.42 -1.98 -27.57
N THR A 417 -1.45 -2.47 -28.24
CA THR A 417 -1.84 -1.99 -29.57
C THR A 417 -2.40 -0.57 -29.53
N LYS A 418 -1.78 0.36 -30.27
CA LYS A 418 -2.31 1.72 -30.48
C LYS A 418 -3.11 1.77 -31.79
N GLU A 419 -4.44 1.82 -31.67
CA GLU A 419 -5.33 2.20 -32.77
C GLU A 419 -5.63 3.71 -32.72
N ASN A 420 -6.26 4.25 -33.76
CA ASN A 420 -6.51 5.69 -33.89
C ASN A 420 -7.32 6.29 -32.74
N ASP A 421 -8.13 5.47 -32.06
CA ASP A 421 -8.95 5.86 -30.93
C ASP A 421 -8.47 5.27 -29.59
N THR A 422 -7.36 4.51 -29.57
CA THR A 422 -6.78 4.00 -28.32
C THR A 422 -6.13 5.13 -27.55
N VAL A 423 -6.55 5.30 -26.30
CA VAL A 423 -6.07 6.36 -25.41
C VAL A 423 -5.38 5.82 -24.18
N GLY A 424 -5.79 4.66 -23.66
CA GLY A 424 -5.19 4.04 -22.48
C GLY A 424 -5.32 2.53 -22.44
N TYR A 425 -4.69 1.94 -21.43
CA TYR A 425 -4.88 0.55 -21.04
C TYR A 425 -5.02 0.46 -19.53
N GLU A 426 -5.88 -0.43 -19.07
CA GLU A 426 -5.95 -0.86 -17.67
C GLU A 426 -5.76 -2.37 -17.61
N VAL A 427 -5.11 -2.86 -16.56
CA VAL A 427 -4.92 -4.30 -16.34
C VAL A 427 -5.69 -4.70 -15.09
N TYR A 428 -6.34 -5.85 -15.15
CA TYR A 428 -7.08 -6.42 -14.04
C TYR A 428 -6.69 -7.88 -13.87
N PHE A 429 -6.56 -8.34 -12.64
CA PHE A 429 -6.52 -9.75 -12.31
C PHE A 429 -7.73 -10.06 -11.45
N VAL A 430 -8.56 -11.00 -11.89
CA VAL A 430 -9.80 -11.36 -11.23
C VAL A 430 -9.72 -12.81 -10.83
N LEU A 431 -10.02 -13.09 -9.57
CA LEU A 431 -10.11 -14.43 -9.02
C LEU A 431 -11.54 -14.65 -8.53
N PHE A 432 -12.10 -15.83 -8.82
CA PHE A 432 -13.34 -16.30 -8.23
C PHE A 432 -13.09 -17.67 -7.63
N GLY A 433 -13.30 -17.80 -6.32
CA GLY A 433 -12.97 -19.00 -5.57
C GLY A 433 -14.10 -19.46 -4.66
N GLN A 434 -13.85 -20.57 -3.98
CA GLN A 434 -14.72 -21.12 -2.94
C GLN A 434 -13.90 -21.37 -1.67
N VAL A 435 -14.46 -21.03 -0.52
CA VAL A 435 -13.96 -21.45 0.79
C VAL A 435 -14.86 -22.57 1.29
N GLU A 436 -14.30 -23.73 1.57
CA GLU A 436 -15.06 -24.89 2.05
C GLU A 436 -14.68 -25.20 3.50
N ASP A 437 -15.69 -25.35 4.35
CA ASP A 437 -15.59 -25.89 5.71
C ASP A 437 -16.57 -27.07 5.88
N GLU A 438 -16.60 -27.68 7.06
CA GLU A 438 -17.51 -28.79 7.34
C GLU A 438 -19.00 -28.42 7.27
N CYS A 439 -19.32 -27.13 7.39
CA CYS A 439 -20.69 -26.62 7.36
C CYS A 439 -21.14 -26.17 5.97
N GLY A 440 -20.25 -26.09 4.98
CA GLY A 440 -20.61 -25.75 3.60
C GLY A 440 -19.52 -25.03 2.80
N SER A 441 -19.91 -24.48 1.65
CA SER A 441 -19.03 -23.80 0.70
C SER A 441 -19.50 -22.37 0.48
N GLU A 442 -18.59 -21.40 0.60
CA GLU A 442 -18.85 -19.97 0.45
C GLU A 442 -18.07 -19.38 -0.74
N PRO A 443 -18.75 -18.78 -1.74
CA PRO A 443 -18.08 -18.21 -2.90
C PRO A 443 -17.38 -16.91 -2.54
N ILE A 444 -16.14 -16.71 -2.97
CA ILE A 444 -15.39 -15.47 -2.77
C ILE A 444 -14.78 -14.97 -4.08
N TRP A 445 -14.39 -13.71 -4.13
CA TRP A 445 -13.75 -13.13 -5.30
C TRP A 445 -12.71 -12.10 -4.92
N LEU A 446 -11.75 -11.85 -5.80
CA LEU A 446 -10.73 -10.82 -5.68
C LEU A 446 -10.57 -10.09 -7.01
N VAL A 447 -10.39 -8.78 -7.00
CA VAL A 447 -9.93 -8.01 -8.15
C VAL A 447 -8.70 -7.23 -7.74
N ILE A 448 -7.64 -7.33 -8.54
CA ILE A 448 -6.39 -6.60 -8.39
C ILE A 448 -6.22 -5.70 -9.62
N LYS A 449 -5.95 -4.41 -9.39
CA LYS A 449 -5.62 -3.43 -10.43
C LYS A 449 -4.24 -2.81 -10.15
N PRO A 450 -3.19 -3.15 -10.92
CA PRO A 450 -1.91 -2.46 -10.81
C PRO A 450 -1.99 -1.03 -11.36
N HIS A 451 -1.27 -0.12 -10.72
CA HIS A 451 -1.19 1.29 -11.06
C HIS A 451 -0.19 1.51 -12.20
N ILE A 452 -0.53 1.05 -13.39
CA ILE A 452 0.28 1.23 -14.60
C ILE A 452 -0.21 2.41 -15.44
N ALA A 453 0.68 3.00 -16.23
CA ALA A 453 0.32 4.00 -17.24
C ALA A 453 1.06 3.68 -18.54
N VAL A 454 0.34 3.54 -19.65
CA VAL A 454 0.97 3.24 -20.95
C VAL A 454 1.36 4.53 -21.65
N LEU A 455 2.63 4.66 -22.03
CA LEU A 455 3.17 5.84 -22.69
C LEU A 455 3.05 5.73 -24.21
N ASP A 456 2.80 6.85 -24.88
CA ASP A 456 3.07 6.96 -26.32
C ASP A 456 4.54 6.61 -26.62
N ASN A 457 4.77 5.88 -27.71
CA ASN A 457 6.12 5.50 -28.16
C ASN A 457 6.81 6.69 -28.83
N ILE A 458 7.07 7.72 -28.04
CA ILE A 458 7.77 8.92 -28.45
C ILE A 458 9.23 8.74 -28.07
N LYS A 459 10.10 8.87 -29.06
CA LYS A 459 11.54 8.85 -28.82
C LYS A 459 11.95 10.10 -28.07
N LEU A 460 12.87 9.93 -27.11
CA LEU A 460 13.56 11.05 -26.50
C LEU A 460 14.52 11.68 -27.52
N ALA A 461 14.57 13.01 -27.53
CA ALA A 461 15.54 13.77 -28.29
C ALA A 461 16.95 13.44 -27.78
N GLY A 462 17.15 13.40 -26.47
CA GLY A 462 18.39 12.92 -25.87
C GLY A 462 18.42 11.40 -25.69
N ASN A 463 18.21 10.57 -26.72
CA ASN A 463 18.19 9.10 -26.53
C ASN A 463 19.55 8.50 -26.08
N ASP A 464 19.53 7.23 -25.67
CA ASP A 464 20.72 6.51 -25.17
C ASP A 464 21.90 6.45 -26.15
N GLU A 465 21.62 6.40 -27.45
CA GLU A 465 22.65 6.40 -28.49
C GLU A 465 23.38 7.75 -28.51
N ARG A 466 22.62 8.86 -28.55
CA ARG A 466 23.16 10.23 -28.49
C ARG A 466 23.87 10.50 -27.17
N MET A 467 23.36 9.97 -26.05
CA MET A 467 24.02 10.05 -24.74
C MET A 467 25.40 9.39 -24.77
N LYS A 468 25.51 8.17 -25.32
CA LYS A 468 26.78 7.45 -25.44
C LYS A 468 27.75 8.16 -26.38
N GLU A 469 27.26 8.71 -27.49
CA GLU A 469 28.07 9.51 -28.41
C GLU A 469 28.62 10.76 -27.71
N ILE A 470 27.79 11.53 -27.00
CA ILE A 470 28.23 12.71 -26.25
C ILE A 470 29.23 12.33 -25.16
N GLU A 471 28.98 11.27 -24.38
CA GLU A 471 29.93 10.82 -23.35
C GLU A 471 31.29 10.41 -23.97
N SER A 472 31.28 9.77 -25.15
CA SER A 472 32.52 9.39 -25.85
C SER A 472 33.35 10.60 -26.29
N LEU A 473 32.70 11.68 -26.74
CA LEU A 473 33.36 12.94 -27.10
C LEU A 473 33.94 13.70 -25.90
N LEU A 474 33.53 13.34 -24.68
CA LEU A 474 33.97 13.95 -23.42
C LEU A 474 34.94 13.08 -22.61
N SER A 475 35.29 11.89 -23.12
CA SER A 475 36.03 10.85 -22.38
C SER A 475 37.53 11.11 -22.26
N ASP A 476 38.12 11.91 -23.16
CA ASP A 476 39.57 12.12 -23.25
C ASP A 476 40.10 13.23 -22.32
N GLY A 477 39.25 13.83 -21.48
CA GLY A 477 39.62 14.88 -20.51
C GLY A 477 40.05 16.21 -21.15
N LYS A 478 40.18 16.27 -22.48
CA LYS A 478 40.36 17.46 -23.31
C LYS A 478 39.33 17.41 -24.42
N VAL A 479 38.36 18.33 -24.39
CA VAL A 479 37.38 18.46 -25.47
C VAL A 479 38.03 19.25 -26.59
N SER A 480 38.24 18.62 -27.75
CA SER A 480 38.74 19.36 -28.92
C SER A 480 37.70 20.36 -29.41
N THR A 481 38.11 21.35 -30.21
CA THR A 481 37.15 22.30 -30.79
C THR A 481 36.20 21.57 -31.75
N GLU A 482 36.69 20.53 -32.42
CA GLU A 482 35.92 19.63 -33.27
C GLU A 482 34.85 18.86 -32.47
N ASP A 483 35.20 18.34 -31.29
CA ASP A 483 34.25 17.64 -30.41
C ASP A 483 33.15 18.59 -29.90
N ILE A 484 33.51 19.82 -29.52
CA ILE A 484 32.53 20.85 -29.12
C ILE A 484 31.57 21.16 -30.28
N GLN A 485 32.07 21.28 -31.51
CA GLN A 485 31.21 21.53 -32.68
C GLN A 485 30.25 20.37 -32.95
N LEU A 486 30.72 19.12 -32.82
CA LEU A 486 29.86 17.93 -32.95
C LEU A 486 28.79 17.88 -31.85
N ILE A 487 29.15 18.22 -30.62
CA ILE A 487 28.21 18.32 -29.49
C ILE A 487 27.17 19.41 -29.76
N GLN A 488 27.59 20.59 -30.23
CA GLN A 488 26.67 21.69 -30.57
C GLN A 488 25.70 21.32 -31.69
N GLN A 489 26.16 20.61 -32.72
CA GLN A 489 25.29 20.10 -33.80
C GLN A 489 24.26 19.10 -33.26
N LYS A 490 24.65 18.21 -32.33
CA LYS A 490 23.71 17.30 -31.66
C LYS A 490 22.70 18.06 -30.82
N ALA A 491 23.13 19.09 -30.09
CA ALA A 491 22.24 19.96 -29.33
C ALA A 491 21.22 20.67 -30.23
N ASP A 492 21.63 21.17 -31.40
CA ASP A 492 20.70 21.79 -32.36
C ASP A 492 19.62 20.83 -32.87
N MET A 493 19.99 19.58 -33.18
CA MET A 493 18.99 18.56 -33.56
C MET A 493 18.00 18.30 -32.42
N MET A 494 18.49 18.13 -31.20
CA MET A 494 17.66 17.88 -30.03
C MET A 494 16.73 19.07 -29.71
N ILE A 495 17.23 20.30 -29.82
CA ILE A 495 16.43 21.52 -29.66
C ILE A 495 15.27 21.54 -30.67
N ASN A 496 15.53 21.23 -31.94
CA ASN A 496 14.48 21.22 -32.96
C ASN A 496 13.41 20.16 -32.65
N GLU A 497 13.80 18.95 -32.26
CA GLU A 497 12.87 17.88 -31.87
C GLU A 497 12.01 18.28 -30.65
N LEU A 498 12.59 18.94 -29.65
CA LEU A 498 11.85 19.46 -28.49
C LEU A 498 10.91 20.61 -28.86
N MET A 499 11.31 21.50 -29.77
CA MET A 499 10.42 22.56 -30.27
C MET A 499 9.19 21.96 -30.98
N GLU A 500 9.37 20.87 -31.74
CA GLU A 500 8.25 20.16 -32.37
C GLU A 500 7.31 19.54 -31.32
N LYS A 501 7.84 18.85 -30.30
CA LYS A 501 7.03 18.31 -29.18
C LYS A 501 6.24 19.42 -28.50
N LYS A 502 6.90 20.53 -28.16
CA LYS A 502 6.26 21.71 -27.55
C LYS A 502 5.12 22.24 -28.41
N ALA A 503 5.38 22.45 -29.71
CA ALA A 503 4.38 22.98 -30.64
C ALA A 503 3.15 22.06 -30.78
N GLN A 504 3.33 20.73 -30.71
CA GLN A 504 2.22 19.78 -30.73
C GLN A 504 1.30 19.94 -29.51
N VAL A 505 1.87 20.16 -28.32
CA VAL A 505 1.09 20.42 -27.10
C VAL A 505 0.40 21.78 -27.18
N GLU A 506 1.10 22.83 -27.60
CA GLU A 506 0.55 24.17 -27.80
C GLU A 506 -0.65 24.17 -28.75
N ALA A 507 -0.54 23.46 -29.88
CA ALA A 507 -1.63 23.31 -30.85
C ALA A 507 -2.85 22.58 -30.28
N SER A 508 -2.65 21.76 -29.25
CA SER A 508 -3.70 20.98 -28.58
C SER A 508 -4.25 21.65 -27.30
N LEU A 509 -3.70 22.80 -26.86
CA LEU A 509 -4.08 23.44 -25.59
C LEU A 509 -5.58 23.71 -25.47
N ASP A 510 -6.23 24.09 -26.56
CA ASP A 510 -7.67 24.37 -26.57
C ASP A 510 -8.52 23.15 -26.26
N ARG A 511 -8.03 21.93 -26.59
CA ARG A 511 -8.72 20.66 -26.27
C ARG A 511 -8.79 20.43 -24.76
N TYR A 512 -7.84 20.96 -23.99
CA TYR A 512 -7.75 20.74 -22.55
C TYR A 512 -8.54 21.76 -21.72
N LYS A 513 -8.96 22.90 -22.29
CA LYS A 513 -9.59 24.02 -21.54
C LYS A 513 -10.85 23.63 -20.75
N THR A 514 -11.53 22.56 -21.14
CA THR A 514 -12.74 22.07 -20.45
C THR A 514 -12.44 21.28 -19.18
N ASN A 515 -11.19 20.87 -18.95
CA ASN A 515 -10.72 20.21 -17.74
C ASN A 515 -9.51 20.98 -17.19
N GLU A 516 -9.71 21.71 -16.08
CA GLU A 516 -8.70 22.59 -15.48
C GLU A 516 -7.39 21.86 -15.19
N LYS A 517 -7.49 20.69 -14.57
CA LYS A 517 -6.34 19.83 -14.26
C LYS A 517 -5.60 19.37 -15.52
N ALA A 518 -6.32 18.93 -16.56
CA ALA A 518 -5.70 18.55 -17.84
C ALA A 518 -4.99 19.74 -18.52
N TYR A 519 -5.57 20.93 -18.43
CA TYR A 519 -5.00 22.16 -18.99
C TYR A 519 -3.74 22.60 -18.23
N GLU A 520 -3.72 22.42 -16.91
CA GLU A 520 -2.53 22.66 -16.09
C GLU A 520 -1.40 21.71 -16.45
N ASP A 521 -1.67 20.41 -16.63
CA ASP A 521 -0.62 19.45 -17.03
C ASP A 521 -0.08 19.77 -18.42
N ALA A 522 -0.94 20.11 -19.39
CA ALA A 522 -0.50 20.51 -20.72
C ALA A 522 0.41 21.75 -20.66
N LYS A 523 0.13 22.72 -19.78
CA LYS A 523 1.01 23.87 -19.56
C LYS A 523 2.33 23.49 -18.89
N LYS A 524 2.30 22.60 -17.90
CA LYS A 524 3.52 22.07 -17.28
C LYS A 524 4.39 21.36 -18.30
N ALA A 525 3.80 20.55 -19.18
CA ALA A 525 4.51 19.88 -20.27
C ALA A 525 5.26 20.89 -21.17
N ILE A 526 4.58 21.96 -21.58
CA ILE A 526 5.19 23.05 -22.36
C ILE A 526 6.37 23.68 -21.59
N SER A 527 6.19 23.99 -20.31
CA SER A 527 7.24 24.57 -19.48
C SER A 527 8.45 23.64 -19.30
N CYS A 528 8.23 22.33 -19.14
CA CYS A 528 9.30 21.35 -19.06
C CYS A 528 10.08 21.25 -20.39
N TYR A 529 9.40 21.24 -21.53
CA TYR A 529 10.08 21.26 -22.84
C TYR A 529 10.88 22.57 -23.06
N GLU A 530 10.36 23.72 -22.61
CA GLU A 530 11.11 24.99 -22.64
C GLU A 530 12.39 24.92 -21.81
N LYS A 531 12.32 24.40 -20.58
CA LYS A 531 13.50 24.21 -19.74
C LYS A 531 14.51 23.24 -20.37
N ALA A 532 14.05 22.13 -20.95
CA ALA A 532 14.93 21.20 -21.65
C ALA A 532 15.67 21.88 -22.82
N ILE A 533 14.96 22.70 -23.60
CA ILE A 533 15.55 23.50 -24.68
C ILE A 533 16.59 24.49 -24.13
N ASP A 534 16.30 25.15 -23.01
CA ASP A 534 17.20 26.13 -22.42
C ASP A 534 18.49 25.47 -21.90
N TYR A 535 18.42 24.30 -21.25
CA TYR A 535 19.62 23.54 -20.88
C TYR A 535 20.44 23.10 -22.10
N LEU A 536 19.81 22.72 -23.21
CA LEU A 536 20.55 22.43 -24.45
C LEU A 536 21.22 23.68 -25.05
N LYS A 537 20.64 24.88 -24.87
CA LYS A 537 21.31 26.13 -25.25
C LYS A 537 22.50 26.44 -24.34
N ASP A 538 22.37 26.19 -23.04
CA ASP A 538 23.45 26.36 -22.07
C ASP A 538 24.60 25.39 -22.37
N MET A 539 24.28 24.12 -22.66
CA MET A 539 25.21 23.10 -23.13
C MET A 539 26.02 23.56 -24.35
N LYS A 540 25.40 24.29 -25.30
CA LYS A 540 26.09 24.85 -26.47
C LYS A 540 27.05 26.00 -26.13
N SER A 541 26.80 26.70 -25.03
CA SER A 541 27.53 27.90 -24.63
C SER A 541 28.77 27.62 -23.77
N THR A 542 28.91 26.37 -23.30
CA THR A 542 30.00 25.93 -22.43
C THR A 542 30.98 25.00 -23.14
N ALA A 543 32.22 24.99 -22.65
CA ALA A 543 33.26 24.04 -23.04
C ALA A 543 33.70 23.13 -21.87
N ASP A 544 33.12 23.31 -20.67
CA ASP A 544 33.41 22.46 -19.50
C ASP A 544 32.71 21.10 -19.68
N PRO A 545 33.45 19.98 -19.78
CA PRO A 545 32.87 18.65 -19.93
C PRO A 545 31.81 18.31 -18.89
N ASN A 546 31.99 18.74 -17.64
CA ASN A 546 31.06 18.42 -16.56
C ASN A 546 29.79 19.27 -16.65
N MET A 547 29.89 20.52 -17.14
CA MET A 547 28.71 21.33 -17.44
C MET A 547 27.94 20.73 -18.62
N ILE A 548 28.63 20.34 -19.69
CA ILE A 548 28.01 19.66 -20.84
C ILE A 548 27.23 18.41 -20.39
N ARG A 549 27.82 17.56 -19.54
CA ARG A 549 27.14 16.38 -18.97
C ARG A 549 25.92 16.78 -18.12
N THR A 550 26.08 17.79 -17.27
CA THR A 550 25.01 18.23 -16.36
C THR A 550 23.83 18.82 -17.13
N ASP A 551 24.09 19.70 -18.08
CA ASP A 551 23.07 20.34 -18.91
C ASP A 551 22.35 19.31 -19.80
N PHE A 552 23.09 18.34 -20.38
CA PHE A 552 22.48 17.24 -21.12
C PHE A 552 21.58 16.36 -20.23
N TYR A 553 22.03 16.02 -19.02
CA TYR A 553 21.26 15.23 -18.06
C TYR A 553 19.97 15.95 -17.64
N LEU A 554 20.05 17.25 -17.33
CA LEU A 554 18.90 18.10 -17.00
C LEU A 554 17.93 18.21 -18.19
N ALA A 555 18.45 18.37 -19.40
CA ALA A 555 17.61 18.39 -20.61
C ALA A 555 16.85 17.08 -20.80
N GLN A 556 17.50 15.92 -20.61
CA GLN A 556 16.82 14.61 -20.66
C GLN A 556 15.72 14.50 -19.59
N ASN A 557 16.01 14.89 -18.35
CA ASN A 557 15.05 14.82 -17.26
C ASN A 557 13.81 15.69 -17.56
N TYR A 558 14.02 16.95 -17.96
CA TYR A 558 12.92 17.85 -18.28
C TYR A 558 12.14 17.43 -19.53
N GLU A 559 12.78 16.78 -20.51
CA GLU A 559 12.07 16.15 -21.62
C GLU A 559 11.14 15.02 -21.12
N MET A 560 11.64 14.14 -20.25
CA MET A 560 10.86 13.03 -19.68
C MET A 560 9.68 13.55 -18.83
N GLU A 561 9.92 14.58 -18.00
CA GLU A 561 8.85 15.28 -17.25
C GLU A 561 7.79 15.84 -18.21
N GLY A 562 8.21 16.49 -19.30
CA GLY A 562 7.32 17.04 -20.31
C GLY A 562 6.47 15.96 -20.97
N ASP A 563 7.08 14.83 -21.35
CA ASP A 563 6.38 13.69 -21.94
C ASP A 563 5.34 13.08 -20.99
N TYR A 564 5.62 13.02 -19.68
CA TYR A 564 4.66 12.58 -18.67
C TYR A 564 3.50 13.53 -18.49
N TYR A 565 3.74 14.83 -18.31
CA TYR A 565 2.66 15.81 -18.15
C TYR A 565 1.78 15.89 -19.41
N ARG A 566 2.37 15.76 -20.60
CA ARG A 566 1.62 15.69 -21.86
C ARG A 566 0.68 14.48 -21.85
N GLN A 567 1.15 13.31 -21.45
CA GLN A 567 0.35 12.09 -21.40
C GLN A 567 -0.72 12.14 -20.29
N ALA A 568 -0.39 12.73 -19.13
CA ALA A 568 -1.33 12.96 -18.03
C ALA A 568 -2.51 13.84 -18.47
N ALA A 569 -2.25 14.90 -19.24
CA ALA A 569 -3.29 15.76 -19.80
C ALA A 569 -4.29 14.98 -20.67
N GLU A 570 -3.81 14.10 -21.56
CA GLU A 570 -4.68 13.26 -22.40
C GLU A 570 -5.48 12.24 -21.54
N TYR A 571 -4.89 11.69 -20.48
CA TYR A 571 -5.60 10.77 -19.56
C TYR A 571 -6.72 11.44 -18.77
N ARG A 572 -6.52 12.68 -18.31
CA ARG A 572 -7.55 13.43 -17.60
C ARG A 572 -8.76 13.79 -18.48
N LEU A 573 -8.58 13.91 -19.79
CA LEU A 573 -9.71 14.18 -20.71
C LEU A 573 -10.75 13.05 -20.76
N ILE A 574 -10.34 11.83 -20.44
CA ILE A 574 -11.16 10.61 -20.58
C ILE A 574 -11.43 9.93 -19.23
N GLY A 575 -11.14 10.61 -18.12
CA GLY A 575 -11.39 10.11 -16.76
C GLY A 575 -10.46 8.99 -16.33
N LEU A 576 -9.21 8.96 -16.82
CA LEU A 576 -8.14 8.08 -16.34
C LEU A 576 -7.26 8.80 -15.31
N ASP A 577 -7.90 9.46 -14.34
CA ASP A 577 -7.24 10.33 -13.38
C ASP A 577 -6.15 9.61 -12.57
N ASN A 578 -6.39 8.38 -12.11
CA ASN A 578 -5.37 7.60 -11.38
C ASN A 578 -4.10 7.36 -12.21
N GLN A 579 -4.23 7.17 -13.53
CA GLN A 579 -3.07 7.00 -14.41
C GLN A 579 -2.36 8.32 -14.66
N ALA A 580 -3.10 9.42 -14.78
CA ALA A 580 -2.52 10.77 -14.87
C ALA A 580 -1.74 11.13 -13.59
N GLU A 581 -2.32 10.88 -12.42
CA GLU A 581 -1.69 11.12 -11.11
C GLU A 581 -0.43 10.27 -10.91
N ALA A 582 -0.44 9.00 -11.34
CA ALA A 582 0.76 8.17 -11.34
C ALA A 582 1.90 8.74 -12.23
N LEU A 583 1.57 9.29 -13.40
CA LEU A 583 2.55 9.94 -14.28
C LEU A 583 3.07 11.25 -13.69
N GLU A 584 2.20 12.05 -13.05
CA GLU A 584 2.61 13.26 -12.33
C GLU A 584 3.53 12.93 -11.15
N GLY A 585 3.25 11.86 -10.42
CA GLY A 585 4.14 11.36 -9.36
C GLY A 585 5.52 10.98 -9.89
N GLN A 586 5.59 10.33 -11.06
CA GLN A 586 6.86 10.02 -11.71
C GLN A 586 7.58 11.28 -12.21
N ALA A 587 6.87 12.24 -12.79
CA ALA A 587 7.44 13.54 -13.17
C ALA A 587 7.99 14.29 -11.94
N GLY A 588 7.28 14.27 -10.81
CA GLY A 588 7.73 14.85 -9.54
C GLY A 588 9.03 14.22 -9.03
N LYS A 589 9.15 12.89 -9.09
CA LYS A 589 10.41 12.19 -8.75
C LYS A 589 11.57 12.62 -9.66
N ILE A 590 11.35 12.71 -10.97
CA ILE A 590 12.38 13.18 -11.90
C ILE A 590 12.77 14.63 -11.56
N HIS A 591 11.79 15.48 -11.23
CA HIS A 591 12.02 16.86 -10.85
C HIS A 591 12.87 16.99 -9.58
N GLU A 592 12.58 16.19 -8.56
CA GLU A 592 13.39 16.11 -7.33
C GLU A 592 14.84 15.67 -7.61
N ASP A 593 15.03 14.79 -8.58
CA ASP A 593 16.37 14.38 -9.01
C ASP A 593 17.10 15.50 -9.77
N SER A 594 16.40 16.18 -10.69
CA SER A 594 16.92 17.34 -11.43
C SER A 594 17.37 18.47 -10.50
N ALA A 595 16.59 18.76 -9.46
CA ALA A 595 16.84 19.87 -8.53
C ALA A 595 18.21 19.82 -7.81
N LYS A 596 18.85 18.63 -7.74
CA LYS A 596 20.20 18.47 -7.16
C LYS A 596 21.30 19.07 -8.03
N TYR A 597 21.06 19.12 -9.33
CA TYR A 597 22.01 19.56 -10.36
C TYR A 597 21.74 21.00 -10.83
N GLU A 598 20.60 21.57 -10.46
CA GLU A 598 20.31 22.97 -10.74
C GLU A 598 21.11 23.91 -9.82
N PRO A 599 21.62 25.04 -10.33
CA PRO A 599 22.16 26.10 -9.49
C PRO A 599 21.09 26.51 -8.46
N SER A 600 21.43 26.43 -7.16
CA SER A 600 20.49 26.71 -6.08
C SER A 600 19.67 27.98 -6.36
N MET A 601 18.36 27.96 -6.07
CA MET A 601 17.42 29.08 -6.30
C MET A 601 17.90 30.43 -5.71
N TRP A 602 18.88 30.42 -4.81
CA TRP A 602 19.53 31.62 -4.29
C TRP A 602 20.41 32.35 -5.32
N PHE A 603 20.85 31.68 -6.40
CA PHE A 603 21.71 32.26 -7.43
C PHE A 603 21.06 32.37 -8.82
N SER A 604 20.04 31.55 -9.13
CA SER A 604 19.38 31.53 -10.46
C SER A 604 18.14 32.44 -10.58
N ALA A 605 17.56 32.91 -9.48
CA ALA A 605 16.32 33.71 -9.48
C ALA A 605 16.53 35.25 -9.55
N GLY A 606 17.62 35.72 -10.17
CA GLY A 606 18.00 37.14 -10.19
C GLY A 606 16.99 38.10 -10.88
N SER A 607 16.13 37.63 -11.78
CA SER A 607 15.17 38.48 -12.50
C SER A 607 13.77 38.49 -11.86
N THR A 608 13.31 37.36 -11.32
CA THR A 608 11.96 37.24 -10.74
C THR A 608 11.92 37.70 -9.27
N LEU A 609 12.97 37.41 -8.48
CA LEU A 609 13.10 37.96 -7.12
C LEU A 609 13.36 39.46 -7.14
N GLY A 610 14.02 40.02 -8.16
CA GLY A 610 14.29 41.46 -8.24
C GLY A 610 13.03 42.31 -8.14
N ASN A 611 11.95 41.88 -8.81
CA ASN A 611 10.66 42.59 -8.77
C ASN A 611 9.92 42.41 -7.44
N ILE A 612 9.92 41.21 -6.87
CA ILE A 612 9.29 40.92 -5.57
C ILE A 612 10.06 41.59 -4.42
N TRP A 613 11.39 41.62 -4.51
CA TRP A 613 12.30 42.23 -3.54
C TRP A 613 12.22 43.76 -3.56
N GLN A 614 12.13 44.37 -4.74
CA GLN A 614 11.88 45.81 -4.86
C GLN A 614 10.49 46.19 -4.34
N GLN A 615 9.46 45.38 -4.59
CA GLN A 615 8.12 45.57 -4.02
C GLN A 615 8.10 45.41 -2.49
N PHE A 616 8.86 44.44 -1.95
CA PHE A 616 9.05 44.24 -0.51
C PHE A 616 9.74 45.43 0.16
N LYS A 617 10.82 45.96 -0.44
CA LYS A 617 11.52 47.15 0.07
C LYS A 617 10.66 48.40 0.01
N ALA A 618 9.94 48.60 -1.09
CA ALA A 618 9.00 49.70 -1.24
C ALA A 618 7.85 49.59 -0.22
N GLY A 619 7.33 48.39 0.02
CA GLY A 619 6.29 48.13 1.02
C GLY A 619 6.73 48.38 2.47
N LEU A 620 8.03 48.31 2.75
CA LEU A 620 8.63 48.59 4.06
C LEU A 620 9.28 49.98 4.17
N GLY A 621 9.25 50.81 3.12
CA GLY A 621 9.86 52.16 3.11
C GLY A 621 11.40 52.15 3.23
N ILE A 622 12.03 51.06 2.78
CA ILE A 622 13.49 50.82 2.84
C ILE A 622 14.09 50.61 1.44
N ASP A 623 13.45 51.20 0.43
CA ASP A 623 13.89 51.26 -0.96
C ASP A 623 15.30 51.83 -1.14
N TRP A 624 15.73 52.70 -0.23
CA TRP A 624 17.07 53.28 -0.18
C TRP A 624 18.15 52.37 0.41
N VAL A 625 17.79 51.22 1.01
CA VAL A 625 18.75 50.31 1.66
C VAL A 625 19.35 49.35 0.61
N PRO A 626 20.69 49.34 0.41
CA PRO A 626 21.32 48.42 -0.53
C PRO A 626 21.02 46.95 -0.21
N ASP A 627 20.74 46.16 -1.23
CA ASP A 627 20.32 44.74 -1.14
C ASP A 627 21.26 43.90 -0.26
N TRP A 628 22.57 44.13 -0.37
CA TRP A 628 23.57 43.44 0.43
C TRP A 628 23.45 43.70 1.94
N VAL A 629 22.95 44.87 2.36
CA VAL A 629 22.74 45.21 3.78
C VAL A 629 21.56 44.42 4.35
N LEU A 630 20.48 44.28 3.58
CA LEU A 630 19.29 43.51 3.99
C LEU A 630 19.58 42.01 4.02
N ILE A 631 20.34 41.50 3.05
CA ILE A 631 20.80 40.10 3.04
C ILE A 631 21.67 39.83 4.27
N LEU A 632 22.56 40.76 4.63
CA LEU A 632 23.39 40.66 5.82
C LEU A 632 22.56 40.65 7.13
N VAL A 633 21.49 41.45 7.20
CA VAL A 633 20.54 41.44 8.33
C VAL A 633 19.76 40.12 8.42
N VAL A 634 19.31 39.57 7.31
CA VAL A 634 18.61 38.27 7.28
C VAL A 634 19.55 37.13 7.69
N VAL A 635 20.80 37.13 7.20
CA VAL A 635 21.81 36.17 7.63
C VAL A 635 22.10 36.31 9.13
N ILE A 636 22.20 37.54 9.66
CA ILE A 636 22.40 37.78 11.10
C ILE A 636 21.17 37.33 11.92
N LEU A 637 19.95 37.48 11.40
CA LEU A 637 18.72 37.04 12.09
C LEU A 637 18.54 35.51 12.05
N VAL A 638 18.90 34.86 10.94
CA VAL A 638 18.81 33.39 10.80
C VAL A 638 19.92 32.71 11.59
N VAL A 639 21.16 33.19 11.49
CA VAL A 639 22.29 32.67 12.27
C VAL A 639 22.16 33.04 13.74
N GLY A 640 21.75 34.28 14.06
CA GLY A 640 21.50 34.73 15.42
C GLY A 640 20.29 34.04 16.07
N GLY A 641 19.22 33.81 15.31
CA GLY A 641 18.04 33.06 15.74
C GLY A 641 18.35 31.59 15.98
N ALA A 642 19.13 30.94 15.10
CA ALA A 642 19.60 29.58 15.29
C ALA A 642 20.48 29.45 16.54
N ILE A 643 21.36 30.42 16.82
CA ILE A 643 22.20 30.44 18.03
C ILE A 643 21.38 30.66 19.32
N ILE A 644 20.31 31.45 19.26
CA ILE A 644 19.41 31.68 20.40
C ILE A 644 18.55 30.43 20.67
N VAL A 645 18.04 29.77 19.62
CA VAL A 645 17.27 28.51 19.74
C VAL A 645 18.17 27.36 20.23
N LEU A 646 19.42 27.25 19.75
CA LEU A 646 20.41 26.28 20.23
C LEU A 646 20.98 26.59 21.64
N LYS A 647 20.67 27.74 22.22
CA LYS A 647 21.00 28.07 23.62
C LYS A 647 19.79 27.95 24.56
N LEU A 648 18.57 27.84 24.02
CA LEU A 648 17.32 27.72 24.78
C LEU A 648 16.74 26.29 24.75
N LEU A 649 17.14 25.46 23.78
CA LEU A 649 17.14 23.99 23.87
C LEU A 649 18.43 23.52 24.52
#